data_AF-A0A6I9RM44-F1
#
_entry.id   AF-A0A6I9RM44-F1
#
_cell.length_a   1.000
_cell.length_b   1.000
_cell.length_c   1.000
_cell.angle_alpha   90.00
_cell.angle_beta   90.00
_cell.angle_gamma   90.00
#
_symmetry.space_group_name_H-M   'P 1'
#
loop_
_entity.id
_entity.type
_entity.pdbx_description
1 polymer ?
#
loop_
_entity_poly.entity_id
_entity_poly.type
_entity_poly.pdbx_seq_one_letter_code
_entity_poly.pdbx_strand_id
1 'polypeptide(L)'
;MESKSCANLFDMGSDDAVDFSWAIKSLPRVMTAPGIITDADGITSSDEDSNTSTSVFRDRKILVANFLPLHSFKDQVNGKWCFMWDEDSLLLQLKDGFSSDTEVLYVGSLKVDVDVSEQEEVAQKLLEDYKCIPTFLSPDIQKKFYHGFCKQQLWPLFHYMLPICLVKGDLFNRSLFQAYVSANKIFADKVVEVINSDDDYVWVHDYHLMLVPTFLRRRLNRVRLGFFLHSPFPSSEIYRTLPVRDEILRALLNADLIGFQTFDYARHFLSCCSRMLGLNYESKRGYIGLEYLGRTISIKILSVGVHIGRLQSVLNFPDTITKVQEIEQRFKGKKLLLGVDDMDIFKGISLKLLGLELLLERHPKLRGEVVLVQIVNPARSMGKDVKEAREEAISIAERINLSYGAPGYDPVVLIDNPLPFYEKIAFYVAAECCIVNAVRDGMNLVPYEYIVCRQGTEEMDQCRGVRLELPHTSTLIVSEFVGCSPSLSGAFRVNPWSVEDVADALYKAADLSESEKQLRHEKHYRYVISHHVAYWARSFSQDLERACKDHYNRRCWTIGFGLGFRVIALSPSFRKLSFNHIISSYKKTHRRAIFLDYDGTIMPEASINKMPSADIISVLNNLCSDSNNTVFIVSGRGRTSLGEWFAPCEALGIAAEHGYFIRWTKATEWESSSTVVDSDWKKIAEPVMRLYTETTDGSCIESKESALVWHHQYADPDFGSCQAKELLDHLENVLANEPVVVKRGQHIVEVKPQGVSKGLVVKKLIGTLVNSGKPPDFVMCIGDDRSDEDMFEIINSTSSSNLFPAVPEIFACTVGQKPSKAKYYLENTGEVIRLLQGMAAVSAQKHKFTLPQVSI
;
A
#
# COMPACT_ATOMS: atom_id res chain seq x y z
N MET A 1 33.89 7.40 -24.66
CA MET A 1 33.11 6.99 -25.84
C MET A 1 31.68 7.44 -25.62
N GLU A 2 31.19 8.29 -26.51
CA GLU A 2 30.03 9.16 -26.35
C GLU A 2 28.71 8.40 -26.17
N SER A 3 27.93 8.79 -25.15
CA SER A 3 26.54 8.37 -24.99
C SER A 3 25.65 9.23 -25.89
N LYS A 4 24.83 8.59 -26.71
CA LYS A 4 23.86 9.26 -27.56
C LYS A 4 22.75 9.84 -26.68
N SER A 5 22.76 11.16 -26.62
CA SER A 5 21.86 12.04 -25.90
C SER A 5 20.43 12.01 -26.46
N CYS A 6 19.49 12.22 -25.53
CA CYS A 6 18.10 12.61 -25.72
C CYS A 6 17.96 13.79 -26.69
N ALA A 7 17.60 13.50 -27.93
CA ALA A 7 16.99 14.47 -28.83
C ALA A 7 16.00 13.69 -29.69
N ASN A 8 14.69 13.93 -29.45
CA ASN A 8 13.56 13.77 -30.38
C ASN A 8 12.22 13.81 -29.62
N LEU A 9 11.96 14.92 -28.91
CA LEU A 9 10.63 15.21 -28.37
C LEU A 9 10.21 16.68 -28.56
N PHE A 10 10.93 17.39 -29.44
CA PHE A 10 10.61 18.74 -29.88
C PHE A 10 10.91 18.86 -31.37
N ASP A 11 10.00 18.39 -32.22
CA ASP A 11 9.62 19.10 -33.45
C ASP A 11 8.37 18.46 -34.08
N MET A 12 7.66 19.25 -34.89
CA MET A 12 6.35 19.00 -35.54
C MET A 12 5.14 19.50 -34.75
N GLY A 13 4.98 20.83 -34.79
CA GLY A 13 3.68 21.47 -34.71
C GLY A 13 3.06 21.73 -36.11
N SER A 14 1.87 22.31 -36.03
CA SER A 14 1.02 23.00 -37.03
C SER A 14 0.03 22.19 -37.89
N ASP A 15 -1.21 22.66 -37.77
CA ASP A 15 -2.35 22.60 -38.69
C ASP A 15 -3.15 21.28 -38.78
N ASP A 16 -4.07 21.12 -37.83
CA ASP A 16 -5.50 21.16 -38.14
C ASP A 16 -6.30 21.37 -36.85
N ALA A 17 -6.71 22.62 -36.63
CA ALA A 17 -7.67 23.00 -35.61
C ALA A 17 -9.06 22.48 -36.03
N VAL A 18 -9.46 21.31 -35.54
CA VAL A 18 -10.86 20.89 -35.56
C VAL A 18 -11.44 21.14 -34.18
N ASP A 19 -12.10 22.28 -34.09
CA ASP A 19 -12.88 22.76 -32.95
C ASP A 19 -14.05 21.79 -32.67
N PHE A 20 -13.97 21.01 -31.59
CA PHE A 20 -15.12 20.30 -31.02
C PHE A 20 -15.55 21.02 -29.74
N SER A 21 -16.18 22.18 -29.92
CA SER A 21 -17.01 22.81 -28.90
C SER A 21 -18.32 22.01 -28.76
N TRP A 22 -18.35 20.97 -27.94
CA TRP A 22 -19.62 20.52 -27.37
C TRP A 22 -19.87 21.27 -26.06
N ALA A 23 -20.91 22.10 -26.12
CA ALA A 23 -21.39 22.92 -25.03
C ALA A 23 -21.69 22.06 -23.79
N ILE A 24 -20.78 22.10 -22.82
CA ILE A 24 -21.00 21.59 -21.47
C ILE A 24 -22.04 22.50 -20.81
N LYS A 25 -23.31 22.10 -20.81
CA LYS A 25 -24.31 22.69 -19.93
C LYS A 25 -24.15 22.03 -18.55
N SER A 26 -23.53 22.77 -17.64
CA SER A 26 -23.39 22.41 -16.23
C SER A 26 -24.76 22.29 -15.56
N LEU A 27 -25.00 21.20 -14.83
CA LEU A 27 -26.01 21.14 -13.76
C LEU A 27 -25.66 22.16 -12.65
N PRO A 28 -26.65 22.72 -11.94
CA PRO A 28 -26.46 23.91 -11.12
C PRO A 28 -25.57 23.64 -9.90
N ARG A 29 -24.44 24.36 -9.84
CA ARG A 29 -23.55 24.46 -8.67
C ARG A 29 -24.17 25.41 -7.64
N VAL A 30 -24.35 24.96 -6.41
CA VAL A 30 -24.49 25.85 -5.26
C VAL A 30 -23.10 26.44 -4.98
N MET A 31 -22.97 27.76 -5.18
CA MET A 31 -21.74 28.51 -4.90
C MET A 31 -21.52 28.63 -3.39
N THR A 32 -20.33 28.26 -2.92
CA THR A 32 -19.76 28.81 -1.68
C THR A 32 -18.48 29.58 -2.03
N ALA A 33 -18.50 30.88 -1.74
CA ALA A 33 -17.38 31.78 -1.92
C ALA A 33 -16.32 31.58 -0.80
N PRO A 34 -15.03 31.88 -1.05
CA PRO A 34 -13.97 31.69 -0.07
C PRO A 34 -13.98 32.82 0.97
N GLY A 35 -14.21 32.48 2.24
CA GLY A 35 -14.16 33.40 3.37
C GLY A 35 -12.73 33.61 3.89
N ILE A 36 -12.34 34.88 3.95
CA ILE A 36 -11.15 35.40 4.64
C ILE A 36 -11.39 35.27 6.15
N ILE A 37 -10.42 34.69 6.88
CA ILE A 37 -10.44 34.61 8.35
C ILE A 37 -9.93 35.93 8.92
N THR A 38 -10.74 36.61 9.72
CA THR A 38 -10.30 37.64 10.67
C THR A 38 -10.64 37.21 12.08
N ASP A 39 -9.61 37.17 12.93
CA ASP A 39 -9.69 36.93 14.37
C ASP A 39 -10.48 38.02 15.11
N ALA A 40 -11.33 37.63 16.06
CA ALA A 40 -11.68 38.45 17.23
C ALA A 40 -12.35 37.61 18.34
N ASP A 41 -11.77 37.69 19.54
CA ASP A 41 -12.27 37.17 20.81
C ASP A 41 -13.56 37.86 21.29
N GLY A 42 -14.41 37.17 22.08
CA GLY A 42 -15.48 37.82 22.86
C GLY A 42 -16.56 36.88 23.43
N ILE A 43 -16.79 36.99 24.74
CA ILE A 43 -17.62 36.14 25.61
C ILE A 43 -19.12 36.57 25.62
N THR A 44 -19.99 35.62 25.99
CA THR A 44 -21.37 35.70 26.58
C THR A 44 -22.67 35.83 25.73
N SER A 45 -23.48 34.76 25.88
CA SER A 45 -24.91 34.65 26.24
C SER A 45 -26.06 34.90 25.24
N SER A 46 -27.08 34.04 25.47
CA SER A 46 -28.53 34.06 25.17
C SER A 46 -29.04 33.52 23.84
N ASP A 47 -29.80 32.43 23.96
CA ASP A 47 -30.72 31.83 23.00
C ASP A 47 -31.81 32.80 22.54
N GLU A 48 -32.11 32.82 21.24
CA GLU A 48 -33.44 32.52 20.67
C GLU A 48 -33.42 32.74 19.13
N ASP A 49 -33.99 31.74 18.44
CA ASP A 49 -34.54 31.75 17.07
C ASP A 49 -33.67 32.17 15.87
N SER A 50 -33.19 31.15 15.15
CA SER A 50 -33.41 31.11 13.69
C SER A 50 -33.43 29.67 13.17
N ASN A 51 -34.57 29.30 12.57
CA ASN A 51 -34.79 28.08 11.80
C ASN A 51 -33.76 27.97 10.65
N THR A 52 -32.63 27.33 10.93
CA THR A 52 -31.78 26.73 9.90
C THR A 52 -32.14 25.26 9.88
N SER A 53 -32.63 24.79 8.73
CA SER A 53 -32.78 23.36 8.47
C SER A 53 -31.42 22.71 8.71
N THR A 54 -31.27 22.02 9.82
CA THR A 54 -30.14 21.14 10.09
C THR A 54 -30.16 20.05 9.03
N SER A 55 -29.42 20.26 7.93
CA SER A 55 -29.11 19.19 7.00
C SER A 55 -28.37 18.14 7.81
N VAL A 56 -29.05 17.05 8.15
CA VAL A 56 -28.45 15.89 8.79
C VAL A 56 -27.22 15.54 7.95
N PHE A 57 -26.01 15.70 8.51
CA PHE A 57 -24.77 15.32 7.86
C PHE A 57 -24.84 13.82 7.56
N ARG A 58 -25.20 13.45 6.34
CA ARG A 58 -25.18 12.05 5.90
C ARG A 58 -23.76 11.71 5.50
N ASP A 59 -23.17 10.76 6.21
CA ASP A 59 -21.89 10.15 5.81
C ASP A 59 -22.09 9.55 4.41
N ARG A 60 -21.14 9.81 3.51
CA ARG A 60 -21.25 9.37 2.11
C ARG A 60 -19.99 8.64 1.67
N LYS A 61 -20.22 7.47 1.08
CA LYS A 61 -19.17 6.59 0.56
C LYS A 61 -19.32 6.46 -0.95
N ILE A 62 -18.23 6.66 -1.68
CA ILE A 62 -18.15 6.51 -3.13
C ILE A 62 -17.35 5.25 -3.42
N LEU A 63 -18.02 4.23 -3.94
CA LEU A 63 -17.42 2.95 -4.29
C LEU A 63 -17.09 2.94 -5.77
N VAL A 64 -15.84 2.66 -6.11
CA VAL A 64 -15.33 2.77 -7.48
C VAL A 64 -14.79 1.41 -7.91
N ALA A 65 -15.42 0.82 -8.92
CA ALA A 65 -15.05 -0.50 -9.45
C ALA A 65 -15.14 -0.50 -10.98
N ASN A 66 -14.56 -1.51 -11.62
CA ASN A 66 -14.60 -1.60 -13.09
C ASN A 66 -16.03 -1.67 -13.65
N PHE A 67 -16.92 -2.41 -12.98
CA PHE A 67 -18.31 -2.55 -13.39
C PHE A 67 -19.26 -2.09 -12.29
N LEU A 68 -20.35 -1.43 -12.68
CA LEU A 68 -21.48 -1.17 -11.80
C LEU A 68 -22.16 -2.48 -11.39
N PRO A 69 -22.78 -2.54 -10.20
CA PRO A 69 -23.46 -3.73 -9.71
C PRO A 69 -24.87 -3.83 -10.31
N LEU A 70 -24.95 -3.77 -11.64
CA LEU A 70 -26.20 -3.76 -12.39
C LEU A 70 -26.17 -4.80 -13.51
N HIS A 71 -27.32 -5.41 -13.74
CA HIS A 71 -27.68 -5.98 -15.02
C HIS A 71 -28.28 -4.89 -15.89
N SER A 72 -27.87 -4.85 -17.16
CA SER A 72 -28.28 -3.81 -18.10
C SER A 72 -28.54 -4.45 -19.45
N PHE A 73 -29.69 -4.16 -20.03
CA PHE A 73 -30.05 -4.62 -21.37
C PHE A 73 -31.01 -3.63 -22.02
N LYS A 74 -31.02 -3.62 -23.36
CA LYS A 74 -31.94 -2.82 -24.15
C LYS A 74 -33.11 -3.70 -24.57
N ASP A 75 -34.32 -3.30 -24.21
CA ASP A 75 -35.53 -4.03 -24.58
C ASP A 75 -35.73 -3.93 -26.10
N GLN A 76 -35.82 -5.10 -26.75
CA GLN A 76 -35.90 -5.21 -28.20
C GLN A 76 -37.24 -4.72 -28.77
N VAL A 77 -38.28 -4.63 -27.95
CA VAL A 77 -39.64 -4.27 -28.38
C VAL A 77 -39.85 -2.76 -28.36
N ASN A 78 -39.43 -2.09 -27.29
CA ASN A 78 -39.65 -0.65 -27.10
C ASN A 78 -38.36 0.20 -27.25
N GLY A 79 -37.20 -0.44 -27.41
CA GLY A 79 -35.90 0.23 -27.56
C GLY A 79 -35.38 0.92 -26.29
N LYS A 80 -36.02 0.75 -25.13
CA LYS A 80 -35.65 1.42 -23.88
C LYS A 80 -34.63 0.61 -23.09
N TRP A 81 -33.82 1.34 -22.32
CA TRP A 81 -32.86 0.75 -21.39
C TRP A 81 -33.53 0.28 -20.09
N CYS A 82 -33.29 -0.99 -19.76
CA CYS A 82 -33.74 -1.65 -18.53
C CYS A 82 -32.53 -1.94 -17.63
N PHE A 83 -32.69 -1.65 -16.34
CA PHE A 83 -31.66 -1.82 -15.33
C PHE A 83 -32.23 -2.61 -14.15
N MET A 84 -31.41 -3.48 -13.57
CA MET A 84 -31.74 -4.25 -12.36
C MET A 84 -30.49 -4.39 -11.51
N TRP A 85 -30.64 -4.38 -10.19
CA TRP A 85 -29.54 -4.68 -9.29
C TRP A 85 -28.99 -6.09 -9.53
N ASP A 86 -27.67 -6.19 -9.61
CA ASP A 86 -26.95 -7.46 -9.55
C ASP A 86 -26.79 -7.83 -8.06
N GLU A 87 -27.81 -8.50 -7.51
CA GLU A 87 -27.90 -8.89 -6.10
C GLU A 87 -26.74 -9.80 -5.65
N ASP A 88 -26.06 -10.43 -6.61
CA ASP A 88 -24.91 -11.31 -6.37
C ASP A 88 -23.57 -10.55 -6.46
N SER A 89 -23.62 -9.26 -6.80
CA SER A 89 -22.45 -8.39 -6.82
C SER A 89 -21.94 -8.08 -5.41
N LEU A 90 -20.69 -8.47 -5.14
CA LEU A 90 -19.98 -8.09 -3.92
C LEU A 90 -20.00 -6.58 -3.66
N LEU A 91 -19.94 -5.78 -4.73
CA LEU A 91 -19.94 -4.32 -4.64
C LEU A 91 -21.27 -3.78 -4.09
N LEU A 92 -22.40 -4.42 -4.40
CA LEU A 92 -23.70 -4.05 -3.82
C LEU A 92 -23.80 -4.53 -2.36
N GLN A 93 -23.41 -5.79 -2.12
CA GLN A 93 -23.53 -6.44 -0.81
C GLN A 93 -22.71 -5.78 0.30
N LEU A 94 -21.63 -5.07 -0.04
CA LEU A 94 -20.80 -4.39 0.95
C LEU A 94 -21.51 -3.21 1.62
N LYS A 95 -22.58 -2.67 1.02
CA LYS A 95 -23.41 -1.61 1.59
C LYS A 95 -23.92 -1.96 2.99
N ASP A 96 -24.20 -3.24 3.22
CA ASP A 96 -24.73 -3.75 4.49
C ASP A 96 -23.73 -3.67 5.65
N GLY A 97 -22.45 -3.39 5.35
CA GLY A 97 -21.46 -3.09 6.38
C GLY A 97 -21.55 -1.67 6.95
N PHE A 98 -22.25 -0.76 6.27
CA PHE A 98 -22.38 0.65 6.64
C PHE A 98 -23.66 0.91 7.46
N SER A 99 -23.77 2.11 8.05
CA SER A 99 -24.99 2.51 8.74
C SER A 99 -26.12 2.75 7.74
N SER A 100 -27.38 2.60 8.18
CA SER A 100 -28.56 2.85 7.35
C SER A 100 -28.64 4.28 6.81
N ASP A 101 -28.00 5.22 7.51
CA ASP A 101 -27.99 6.65 7.15
C ASP A 101 -26.86 7.02 6.18
N THR A 102 -25.96 6.07 5.88
CA THR A 102 -24.85 6.28 4.95
C THR A 102 -25.36 6.26 3.51
N GLU A 103 -25.13 7.35 2.77
CA GLU A 103 -25.38 7.38 1.33
C GLU A 103 -24.23 6.69 0.58
N VAL A 104 -24.56 5.75 -0.30
CA VAL A 104 -23.56 5.02 -1.11
C VAL A 104 -23.76 5.34 -2.57
N LEU A 105 -22.72 5.87 -3.21
CA LEU A 105 -22.65 6.11 -4.65
C LEU A 105 -21.74 5.07 -5.30
N TYR A 106 -22.14 4.58 -6.47
CA TYR A 106 -21.37 3.60 -7.23
C TYR A 106 -20.83 4.23 -8.52
N VAL A 107 -19.52 4.14 -8.75
CA VAL A 107 -18.88 4.58 -10.00
C VAL A 107 -18.32 3.35 -10.72
N GLY A 108 -18.75 3.14 -11.96
CA GLY A 108 -18.42 1.92 -12.72
C GLY A 108 -18.79 2.00 -14.19
N SER A 109 -18.22 1.14 -15.04
CA SER A 109 -18.75 0.95 -16.42
C SER A 109 -19.94 -0.02 -16.43
N LEU A 110 -20.76 0.04 -17.48
CA LEU A 110 -21.78 -0.98 -17.74
C LEU A 110 -21.16 -2.18 -18.46
N LYS A 111 -21.79 -3.36 -18.34
CA LYS A 111 -21.39 -4.58 -19.07
C LYS A 111 -21.88 -4.60 -20.53
N VAL A 112 -22.42 -3.47 -21.00
CA VAL A 112 -23.02 -3.25 -22.33
C VAL A 112 -22.51 -1.94 -22.90
N ASP A 113 -22.46 -1.83 -24.23
CA ASP A 113 -22.12 -0.60 -24.91
C ASP A 113 -23.36 0.30 -25.04
N VAL A 114 -23.17 1.61 -24.85
CA VAL A 114 -24.25 2.61 -24.90
C VAL A 114 -23.84 3.69 -25.89
N ASP A 115 -24.67 3.89 -26.91
CA ASP A 115 -24.45 4.90 -27.94
C ASP A 115 -24.32 6.30 -27.32
N VAL A 116 -23.39 7.10 -27.86
CA VAL A 116 -23.05 8.43 -27.33
C VAL A 116 -24.29 9.33 -27.20
N SER A 117 -25.25 9.22 -28.11
CA SER A 117 -26.50 9.98 -28.09
C SER A 117 -27.43 9.63 -26.92
N GLU A 118 -27.30 8.44 -26.33
CA GLU A 118 -28.14 7.94 -25.23
C GLU A 118 -27.45 8.03 -23.86
N GLN A 119 -26.15 8.32 -23.82
CA GLN A 119 -25.34 8.27 -22.60
C GLN A 119 -25.81 9.22 -21.50
N GLU A 120 -26.28 10.43 -21.87
CA GLU A 120 -26.75 11.42 -20.89
C GLU A 120 -28.06 10.98 -20.22
N GLU A 121 -29.03 10.48 -21.01
CA GLU A 121 -30.29 9.95 -20.49
C GLU A 121 -30.04 8.74 -19.58
N VAL A 122 -29.18 7.82 -20.00
CA VAL A 122 -28.79 6.65 -19.20
C VAL A 122 -28.10 7.08 -17.90
N ALA A 123 -27.18 8.04 -17.95
CA ALA A 123 -26.47 8.52 -16.77
C ALA A 123 -27.43 9.17 -15.75
N GLN A 124 -28.36 10.01 -16.22
CA GLN A 124 -29.34 10.65 -15.34
C GLN A 124 -30.23 9.62 -14.66
N LYS A 125 -30.77 8.66 -15.43
CA LYS A 125 -31.61 7.59 -14.91
C LYS A 125 -30.88 6.72 -13.87
N LEU A 126 -29.62 6.34 -14.15
CA LEU A 126 -28.82 5.54 -13.23
C LEU A 126 -28.49 6.29 -11.93
N LEU A 127 -28.29 7.60 -11.99
CA LEU A 127 -28.02 8.41 -10.81
C LEU A 127 -29.27 8.57 -9.93
N GLU A 128 -30.42 8.84 -10.54
CA GLU A 128 -31.70 9.05 -9.84
C GLU A 128 -32.21 7.76 -9.19
N ASP A 129 -32.30 6.68 -9.99
CA ASP A 129 -32.96 5.43 -9.57
C ASP A 129 -32.02 4.51 -8.78
N TYR A 130 -30.72 4.52 -9.11
CA TYR A 130 -29.74 3.54 -8.60
C TYR A 130 -28.55 4.17 -7.89
N LYS A 131 -28.42 5.51 -7.81
CA LYS A 131 -27.22 6.16 -7.25
C LYS A 131 -25.92 5.69 -7.93
N CYS A 132 -26.02 5.32 -9.19
CA CYS A 132 -24.95 4.79 -10.01
C CYS A 132 -24.49 5.83 -11.03
N ILE A 133 -23.18 5.99 -11.17
CA ILE A 133 -22.54 6.94 -12.07
C ILE A 133 -21.80 6.12 -13.13
N PRO A 134 -22.35 6.01 -14.35
CA PRO A 134 -21.73 5.22 -15.40
C PRO A 134 -20.47 5.90 -15.91
N THR A 135 -19.42 5.08 -16.10
CA THR A 135 -18.18 5.47 -16.76
C THR A 135 -18.20 4.86 -18.16
N PHE A 136 -18.55 5.69 -19.15
CA PHE A 136 -18.52 5.28 -20.56
C PHE A 136 -17.09 5.35 -21.09
N LEU A 137 -16.62 4.23 -21.63
CA LEU A 137 -15.33 4.11 -22.29
C LEU A 137 -15.58 3.82 -23.77
N SER A 138 -14.79 4.43 -24.66
CA SER A 138 -14.90 4.12 -26.08
C SER A 138 -14.58 2.63 -26.31
N PRO A 139 -15.19 1.98 -27.32
CA PRO A 139 -14.98 0.55 -27.56
C PRO A 139 -13.49 0.16 -27.73
N ASP A 140 -12.68 1.03 -28.36
CA ASP A 140 -11.23 0.82 -28.49
C ASP A 140 -10.50 0.89 -27.15
N ILE A 141 -10.79 1.91 -26.32
CA ILE A 141 -10.21 2.02 -24.98
C ILE A 141 -10.63 0.82 -24.15
N GLN A 142 -11.92 0.48 -24.10
CA GLN A 142 -12.45 -0.62 -23.31
C GLN A 142 -11.77 -1.95 -23.69
N LYS A 143 -11.62 -2.22 -24.99
CA LYS A 143 -10.93 -3.42 -25.48
C LYS A 143 -9.46 -3.45 -25.04
N LYS A 144 -8.70 -2.37 -25.25
CA LYS A 144 -7.26 -2.31 -24.92
C LYS A 144 -7.00 -2.28 -23.41
N PHE A 145 -7.87 -1.62 -22.65
CA PHE A 145 -7.82 -1.53 -21.19
C PHE A 145 -8.18 -2.86 -20.53
N TYR A 146 -9.40 -3.35 -20.78
CA TYR A 146 -9.95 -4.49 -20.06
C TYR A 146 -9.41 -5.81 -20.62
N HIS A 147 -9.67 -6.10 -21.91
CA HIS A 147 -9.21 -7.35 -22.51
C HIS A 147 -7.70 -7.36 -22.75
N GLY A 148 -7.11 -6.20 -23.09
CA GLY A 148 -5.67 -6.05 -23.26
C GLY A 148 -4.92 -6.01 -21.94
N PHE A 149 -4.69 -4.82 -21.38
CA PHE A 149 -3.79 -4.64 -20.24
C PHE A 149 -4.22 -5.43 -18.98
N CYS A 150 -5.50 -5.35 -18.60
CA CYS A 150 -5.99 -6.02 -17.38
C CYS A 150 -5.96 -7.55 -17.52
N LYS A 151 -6.52 -8.10 -18.60
CA LYS A 151 -6.68 -9.56 -18.75
C LYS A 151 -5.51 -10.29 -19.40
N GLN A 152 -4.76 -9.66 -20.32
CA GLN A 152 -3.60 -10.29 -20.96
C GLN A 152 -2.28 -10.03 -20.23
N GLN A 153 -2.16 -8.94 -19.44
CA GLN A 153 -0.90 -8.61 -18.76
C GLN A 153 -1.01 -8.71 -17.23
N LEU A 154 -1.88 -7.93 -16.59
CA LEU A 154 -1.95 -7.91 -15.12
C LEU A 154 -2.46 -9.23 -14.53
N TRP A 155 -3.54 -9.79 -15.09
CA TRP A 155 -4.16 -11.01 -14.57
C TRP A 155 -3.20 -12.21 -14.59
N PRO A 156 -2.56 -12.59 -15.72
CA PRO A 156 -1.53 -13.62 -15.74
C PRO A 156 -0.39 -13.36 -14.76
N LEU A 157 0.15 -12.14 -14.74
CA LEU A 157 1.26 -11.77 -13.87
C LEU A 157 0.92 -11.95 -12.38
N PHE A 158 -0.25 -11.49 -11.96
CA PHE A 158 -0.69 -11.59 -10.56
C PHE A 158 -0.99 -13.04 -10.16
N HIS A 159 -1.27 -13.91 -11.14
CA HIS A 159 -1.45 -15.35 -10.96
C HIS A 159 -0.20 -16.16 -11.28
N TYR A 160 0.99 -15.53 -11.29
CA TYR A 160 2.30 -16.17 -11.43
C TYR A 160 2.53 -16.84 -12.79
N MET A 161 1.80 -16.43 -13.83
CA MET A 161 2.06 -16.82 -15.20
C MET A 161 2.91 -15.76 -15.91
N LEU A 162 4.16 -16.12 -16.20
CA LEU A 162 5.06 -15.29 -16.99
C LEU A 162 4.99 -15.71 -18.47
N PRO A 163 5.04 -14.75 -19.42
CA PRO A 163 5.13 -15.04 -20.84
C PRO A 163 6.56 -15.50 -21.18
N ILE A 164 6.91 -16.74 -20.84
CA ILE A 164 8.26 -17.32 -21.07
C ILE A 164 8.48 -17.64 -22.56
N CYS A 165 7.40 -17.88 -23.30
CA CYS A 165 7.43 -18.19 -24.73
C CYS A 165 6.53 -17.23 -25.51
N LEU A 166 7.05 -16.64 -26.59
CA LEU A 166 6.31 -15.74 -27.50
C LEU A 166 5.07 -16.39 -28.13
N VAL A 167 4.98 -17.73 -28.09
CA VAL A 167 3.82 -18.50 -28.59
C VAL A 167 2.68 -18.57 -27.56
N LYS A 168 2.98 -18.40 -26.26
CA LYS A 168 2.05 -18.56 -25.13
C LYS A 168 1.79 -17.27 -24.33
N GLY A 169 2.38 -16.14 -24.71
CA GLY A 169 2.15 -14.89 -24.01
C GLY A 169 2.56 -13.66 -24.80
N ASP A 170 1.74 -12.61 -24.70
CA ASP A 170 1.99 -11.34 -25.37
C ASP A 170 3.07 -10.54 -24.64
N LEU A 171 4.01 -9.98 -25.39
CA LEU A 171 5.02 -9.06 -24.87
C LEU A 171 4.35 -7.80 -24.29
N PHE A 172 5.08 -7.12 -23.39
CA PHE A 172 4.61 -5.83 -22.87
C PHE A 172 4.33 -4.85 -24.01
N ASN A 173 3.11 -4.30 -24.00
CA ASN A 173 2.62 -3.39 -25.02
C ASN A 173 2.29 -2.04 -24.39
N ARG A 174 3.10 -1.03 -24.73
CA ARG A 174 2.96 0.33 -24.21
C ARG A 174 1.62 0.97 -24.57
N SER A 175 1.02 0.63 -25.72
CA SER A 175 -0.29 1.15 -26.11
C SER A 175 -1.42 0.63 -25.21
N LEU A 176 -1.32 -0.62 -24.73
CA LEU A 176 -2.27 -1.19 -23.77
C LEU A 176 -2.15 -0.48 -22.42
N PHE A 177 -0.92 -0.20 -21.97
CA PHE A 177 -0.69 0.60 -20.77
C PHE A 177 -1.24 2.02 -20.92
N GLN A 178 -1.06 2.68 -22.06
CA GLN A 178 -1.66 4.00 -22.31
C GLN A 178 -3.20 3.95 -22.24
N ALA A 179 -3.84 2.93 -22.80
CA ALA A 179 -5.29 2.74 -22.66
C ALA A 179 -5.69 2.52 -21.19
N TYR A 180 -4.90 1.78 -20.42
CA TYR A 180 -5.12 1.59 -18.98
C TYR A 180 -5.03 2.91 -18.19
N VAL A 181 -4.03 3.74 -18.50
CA VAL A 181 -3.88 5.08 -17.93
C VAL A 181 -5.06 5.97 -18.30
N SER A 182 -5.48 5.97 -19.58
CA SER A 182 -6.63 6.73 -20.06
C SER A 182 -7.94 6.31 -19.39
N ALA A 183 -8.22 5.01 -19.29
CA ALA A 183 -9.40 4.50 -18.61
C ALA A 183 -9.41 4.93 -17.13
N ASN A 184 -8.32 4.70 -16.40
CA ASN A 184 -8.19 5.11 -14.98
C ASN A 184 -8.38 6.62 -14.79
N LYS A 185 -7.91 7.45 -15.74
CA LYS A 185 -8.17 8.89 -15.72
C LYS A 185 -9.66 9.20 -15.87
N ILE A 186 -10.36 8.56 -16.81
CA ILE A 186 -11.80 8.77 -17.03
C ILE A 186 -12.61 8.36 -15.78
N PHE A 187 -12.26 7.24 -15.15
CA PHE A 187 -12.86 6.82 -13.87
C PHE A 187 -12.63 7.86 -12.77
N ALA A 188 -11.40 8.38 -12.62
CA ALA A 188 -11.11 9.41 -11.63
C ALA A 188 -11.86 10.72 -11.93
N ASP A 189 -12.04 11.07 -13.20
CA ASP A 189 -12.79 12.26 -13.61
C ASP A 189 -14.27 12.15 -13.19
N LYS A 190 -14.88 10.96 -13.35
CA LYS A 190 -16.26 10.68 -12.89
C LYS A 190 -16.44 10.78 -11.38
N VAL A 191 -15.46 10.33 -10.61
CA VAL A 191 -15.48 10.50 -9.14
C VAL A 191 -15.40 11.99 -8.77
N VAL A 192 -14.55 12.77 -9.46
CA VAL A 192 -14.38 14.21 -9.19
C VAL A 192 -15.63 15.02 -9.52
N GLU A 193 -16.47 14.57 -10.46
CA GLU A 193 -17.74 15.23 -10.78
C GLU A 193 -18.73 15.23 -9.60
N VAL A 194 -18.66 14.25 -8.70
CA VAL A 194 -19.69 14.02 -7.67
C VAL A 194 -19.20 14.17 -6.22
N ILE A 195 -17.89 14.12 -6.00
CA ILE A 195 -17.31 14.08 -4.66
C ILE A 195 -17.39 15.44 -3.94
N ASN A 196 -17.79 15.43 -2.68
CA ASN A 196 -17.48 16.47 -1.71
C ASN A 196 -16.19 16.09 -0.96
N SER A 197 -15.07 16.74 -1.31
CA SER A 197 -13.74 16.33 -0.86
C SER A 197 -13.48 16.43 0.64
N ASP A 198 -14.29 17.21 1.37
CA ASP A 198 -14.06 17.44 2.80
C ASP A 198 -14.67 16.34 3.67
N ASP A 199 -15.72 15.68 3.18
CA ASP A 199 -16.56 14.75 3.94
C ASP A 199 -16.55 13.32 3.38
N ASP A 200 -16.53 13.17 2.06
CA ASP A 200 -16.75 11.88 1.40
C ASP A 200 -15.53 10.96 1.49
N TYR A 201 -15.81 9.65 1.54
CA TYR A 201 -14.78 8.60 1.42
C TYR A 201 -14.86 7.93 0.07
N VAL A 202 -13.73 7.80 -0.62
CA VAL A 202 -13.62 7.05 -1.86
C VAL A 202 -12.98 5.70 -1.58
N TRP A 203 -13.62 4.62 -2.02
CA TRP A 203 -13.08 3.27 -1.94
C TRP A 203 -12.96 2.66 -3.34
N VAL A 204 -11.72 2.52 -3.80
CA VAL A 204 -11.39 1.96 -5.12
C VAL A 204 -11.14 0.45 -5.02
N HIS A 205 -11.69 -0.31 -5.96
CA HIS A 205 -11.60 -1.77 -5.97
C HIS A 205 -10.83 -2.33 -7.18
N ASP A 206 -9.89 -3.21 -6.85
CA ASP A 206 -9.22 -4.17 -7.72
C ASP A 206 -8.18 -3.65 -8.73
N TYR A 207 -7.47 -4.59 -9.37
CA TYR A 207 -6.33 -4.33 -10.26
C TYR A 207 -6.67 -3.50 -11.51
N HIS A 208 -7.94 -3.39 -11.88
CA HIS A 208 -8.39 -2.56 -13.01
C HIS A 208 -8.13 -1.07 -12.76
N LEU A 209 -8.15 -0.63 -11.50
CA LEU A 209 -8.20 0.79 -11.12
C LEU A 209 -7.03 1.23 -10.23
N MET A 210 -5.86 0.60 -10.36
CA MET A 210 -4.70 0.88 -9.50
C MET A 210 -4.11 2.29 -9.68
N LEU A 211 -4.43 2.99 -10.77
CA LEU A 211 -3.95 4.36 -11.03
C LEU A 211 -4.94 5.44 -10.60
N VAL A 212 -6.21 5.11 -10.37
CA VAL A 212 -7.23 6.05 -9.87
C VAL A 212 -6.75 6.82 -8.63
N PRO A 213 -6.09 6.19 -7.63
CA PRO A 213 -5.53 6.93 -6.49
C PRO A 213 -4.63 8.11 -6.84
N THR A 214 -3.78 7.98 -7.86
CA THR A 214 -2.91 9.07 -8.31
C THR A 214 -3.71 10.21 -8.90
N PHE A 215 -4.68 9.89 -9.76
CA PHE A 215 -5.48 10.90 -10.44
C PHE A 215 -6.37 11.68 -9.49
N LEU A 216 -7.00 10.99 -8.53
CA LEU A 216 -7.81 11.64 -7.49
C LEU A 216 -6.94 12.52 -6.61
N ARG A 217 -5.84 12.00 -6.09
CA ARG A 217 -4.96 12.75 -5.19
C ARG A 217 -4.36 13.99 -5.86
N ARG A 218 -4.13 13.95 -7.19
CA ARG A 218 -3.65 15.10 -7.97
C ARG A 218 -4.67 16.23 -8.07
N ARG A 219 -5.95 15.90 -8.16
CA ARG A 219 -7.03 16.90 -8.22
C ARG A 219 -7.47 17.34 -6.82
N LEU A 220 -7.43 16.42 -5.87
CA LEU A 220 -7.92 16.55 -4.50
C LEU A 220 -6.87 16.02 -3.53
N ASN A 221 -5.94 16.89 -3.10
CA ASN A 221 -4.80 16.50 -2.27
C ASN A 221 -5.20 15.83 -0.94
N ARG A 222 -6.41 16.11 -0.45
CA ARG A 222 -6.96 15.65 0.85
C ARG A 222 -8.06 14.60 0.74
N VAL A 223 -8.27 14.02 -0.44
CA VAL A 223 -9.31 12.99 -0.63
C VAL A 223 -9.13 11.82 0.37
N ARG A 224 -10.18 11.39 1.06
CA ARG A 224 -10.11 10.23 1.94
C ARG A 224 -10.21 8.96 1.09
N LEU A 225 -9.10 8.23 0.93
CA LEU A 225 -9.01 7.24 -0.14
C LEU A 225 -8.55 5.86 0.35
N GLY A 226 -9.42 4.87 0.18
CA GLY A 226 -9.11 3.45 0.33
C GLY A 226 -8.90 2.76 -1.02
N PHE A 227 -8.04 1.76 -1.06
CA PHE A 227 -7.91 0.82 -2.17
C PHE A 227 -7.96 -0.61 -1.63
N PHE A 228 -8.66 -1.53 -2.30
CA PHE A 228 -8.64 -2.96 -1.94
C PHE A 228 -8.36 -3.83 -3.15
N LEU A 229 -7.35 -4.70 -3.07
CA LEU A 229 -7.02 -5.66 -4.13
C LEU A 229 -7.69 -7.01 -3.88
N HIS A 230 -8.53 -7.45 -4.82
CA HIS A 230 -9.25 -8.73 -4.70
C HIS A 230 -8.44 -9.90 -5.28
N SER A 231 -7.60 -9.63 -6.27
CA SER A 231 -6.64 -10.57 -6.86
C SER A 231 -5.44 -10.85 -5.93
N PRO A 232 -4.64 -11.91 -6.15
CA PRO A 232 -3.35 -12.03 -5.48
C PRO A 232 -2.44 -10.85 -5.79
N PHE A 233 -1.47 -10.60 -4.91
CA PHE A 233 -0.33 -9.74 -5.23
C PHE A 233 0.93 -10.62 -5.38
N PRO A 234 1.63 -10.57 -6.52
CA PRO A 234 2.74 -11.48 -6.79
C PRO A 234 4.00 -11.09 -6.00
N SER A 235 4.88 -12.06 -5.78
CA SER A 235 6.20 -11.83 -5.17
C SER A 235 7.02 -10.80 -5.96
N SER A 236 8.01 -10.18 -5.31
CA SER A 236 8.83 -9.14 -5.94
C SER A 236 9.60 -9.64 -7.17
N GLU A 237 9.98 -10.92 -7.23
CA GLU A 237 10.62 -11.53 -8.39
C GLU A 237 9.71 -11.61 -9.61
N ILE A 238 8.42 -11.88 -9.39
CA ILE A 238 7.43 -11.91 -10.47
C ILE A 238 7.01 -10.48 -10.82
N TYR A 239 6.69 -9.66 -9.81
CA TYR A 239 6.23 -8.29 -10.00
C TYR A 239 7.26 -7.44 -10.75
N ARG A 240 8.57 -7.64 -10.53
CA ARG A 240 9.62 -6.86 -11.20
C ARG A 240 9.69 -7.08 -12.71
N THR A 241 9.10 -8.15 -13.23
CA THR A 241 9.01 -8.40 -14.67
C THR A 241 8.09 -7.41 -15.37
N LEU A 242 7.17 -6.74 -14.64
CA LEU A 242 6.31 -5.70 -15.18
C LEU A 242 7.11 -4.41 -15.46
N PRO A 243 7.16 -3.92 -16.71
CA PRO A 243 7.95 -2.73 -17.03
C PRO A 243 7.48 -1.44 -16.36
N VAL A 244 6.20 -1.36 -15.97
CA VAL A 244 5.54 -0.19 -15.35
C VAL A 244 5.28 -0.37 -13.84
N ARG A 245 6.07 -1.25 -13.21
CA ARG A 245 5.97 -1.63 -11.80
C ARG A 245 6.05 -0.43 -10.84
N ASP A 246 6.96 0.51 -11.11
CA ASP A 246 7.19 1.66 -10.24
C ASP A 246 6.01 2.62 -10.29
N GLU A 247 5.46 2.87 -11.48
CA GLU A 247 4.29 3.73 -11.66
C GLU A 247 3.08 3.18 -10.92
N ILE A 248 2.84 1.87 -11.00
CA ILE A 248 1.70 1.23 -10.34
C ILE A 248 1.87 1.20 -8.81
N LEU A 249 3.04 0.82 -8.29
CA LEU A 249 3.28 0.84 -6.84
C LEU A 249 3.09 2.25 -6.27
N ARG A 250 3.72 3.24 -6.90
CA ARG A 250 3.63 4.63 -6.44
C ARG A 250 2.21 5.17 -6.59
N ALA A 251 1.44 4.66 -7.54
CA ALA A 251 0.04 5.01 -7.63
C ALA A 251 -0.77 4.48 -6.46
N LEU A 252 -0.61 3.22 -6.10
CA LEU A 252 -1.26 2.65 -4.90
C LEU A 252 -0.87 3.41 -3.63
N LEU A 253 0.39 3.83 -3.50
CA LEU A 253 0.89 4.63 -2.37
C LEU A 253 0.25 6.04 -2.26
N ASN A 254 -0.58 6.44 -3.23
CA ASN A 254 -1.42 7.63 -3.06
C ASN A 254 -2.71 7.36 -2.27
N ALA A 255 -3.08 6.11 -1.98
CA ALA A 255 -4.16 5.77 -1.04
C ALA A 255 -3.74 5.98 0.43
N ASP A 256 -4.71 6.09 1.33
CA ASP A 256 -4.49 6.19 2.79
C ASP A 256 -4.56 4.80 3.45
N LEU A 257 -5.42 3.93 2.92
CA LEU A 257 -5.54 2.54 3.32
C LEU A 257 -5.47 1.62 2.10
N ILE A 258 -4.61 0.61 2.14
CA ILE A 258 -4.50 -0.43 1.10
C ILE A 258 -4.87 -1.78 1.72
N GLY A 259 -5.88 -2.45 1.17
CA GLY A 259 -6.37 -3.74 1.63
C GLY A 259 -5.96 -4.91 0.75
N PHE A 260 -5.66 -6.04 1.37
CA PHE A 260 -5.38 -7.32 0.73
C PHE A 260 -6.16 -8.46 1.38
N GLN A 261 -6.42 -9.52 0.61
CA GLN A 261 -7.12 -10.72 1.09
C GLN A 261 -6.32 -11.48 2.16
N THR A 262 -5.01 -11.67 1.96
CA THR A 262 -4.16 -12.49 2.85
C THR A 262 -2.89 -11.74 3.26
N PHE A 263 -2.27 -12.22 4.33
CA PHE A 263 -0.99 -11.68 4.80
C PHE A 263 0.12 -11.85 3.75
N ASP A 264 0.13 -12.96 3.00
CA ASP A 264 1.14 -13.18 1.95
C ASP A 264 1.08 -12.12 0.85
N TYR A 265 -0.12 -11.74 0.40
CA TYR A 265 -0.27 -10.72 -0.64
C TYR A 265 0.20 -9.36 -0.13
N ALA A 266 -0.18 -8.99 1.10
CA ALA A 266 0.31 -7.77 1.73
C ALA A 266 1.84 -7.77 1.92
N ARG A 267 2.41 -8.91 2.36
CA ARG A 267 3.86 -9.08 2.52
C ARG A 267 4.59 -8.94 1.19
N HIS A 268 4.04 -9.48 0.11
CA HIS A 268 4.61 -9.33 -1.23
C HIS A 268 4.57 -7.87 -1.70
N PHE A 269 3.47 -7.16 -1.48
CA PHE A 269 3.39 -5.72 -1.76
C PHE A 269 4.44 -4.93 -0.96
N LEU A 270 4.56 -5.17 0.34
CA LEU A 270 5.56 -4.52 1.20
C LEU A 270 7.00 -4.83 0.77
N SER A 271 7.26 -6.08 0.36
CA SER A 271 8.55 -6.49 -0.22
C SER A 271 8.86 -5.73 -1.50
N CYS A 272 7.87 -5.53 -2.39
CA CYS A 272 8.03 -4.73 -3.60
C CYS A 272 8.32 -3.26 -3.28
N CYS A 273 7.58 -2.65 -2.36
CA CYS A 273 7.83 -1.28 -1.90
C CYS A 273 9.23 -1.14 -1.28
N SER A 274 9.69 -2.12 -0.50
CA SER A 274 11.03 -2.11 0.11
C SER A 274 12.14 -2.25 -0.94
N ARG A 275 12.03 -3.23 -1.85
CA ARG A 275 13.07 -3.53 -2.84
C ARG A 275 13.13 -2.49 -3.96
N MET A 276 11.99 -2.06 -4.50
CA MET A 276 11.93 -1.17 -5.67
C MET A 276 11.95 0.31 -5.28
N LEU A 277 11.39 0.67 -4.13
CA LEU A 277 11.23 2.07 -3.72
C LEU A 277 12.05 2.44 -2.48
N GLY A 278 12.77 1.49 -1.87
CA GLY A 278 13.56 1.73 -0.66
C GLY A 278 12.71 2.06 0.58
N LEU A 279 11.42 1.72 0.59
CA LEU A 279 10.49 2.09 1.65
C LEU A 279 10.49 1.05 2.77
N ASN A 280 10.65 1.54 4.01
CA ASN A 280 10.49 0.71 5.19
C ASN A 280 9.04 0.75 5.68
N TYR A 281 8.59 -0.35 6.25
CA TYR A 281 7.29 -0.45 6.91
C TYR A 281 7.50 -0.82 8.38
N GLU A 282 6.61 -0.34 9.23
CA GLU A 282 6.64 -0.59 10.68
C GLU A 282 5.32 -1.23 11.10
N SER A 283 5.39 -2.20 12.00
CA SER A 283 4.20 -2.72 12.69
C SER A 283 4.04 -1.99 14.01
N LYS A 284 3.04 -1.12 14.13
CA LYS A 284 2.74 -0.36 15.36
C LYS A 284 1.41 -0.79 15.91
N ARG A 285 1.39 -1.28 17.17
CA ARG A 285 0.15 -1.55 17.93
C ARG A 285 -0.91 -2.36 17.14
N GLY A 286 -0.47 -3.35 16.35
CA GLY A 286 -1.36 -4.24 15.61
C GLY A 286 -1.79 -3.78 14.20
N TYR A 287 -1.29 -2.65 13.70
CA TYR A 287 -1.45 -2.27 12.29
C TYR A 287 -0.09 -2.09 11.60
N ILE A 288 -0.06 -2.37 10.30
CA ILE A 288 1.14 -2.21 9.46
C ILE A 288 1.02 -0.86 8.77
N GLY A 289 2.03 0.00 8.94
CA GLY A 289 2.11 1.31 8.32
C GLY A 289 3.39 1.47 7.49
N LEU A 290 3.27 2.11 6.34
CA LEU A 290 4.39 2.47 5.49
C LEU A 290 4.50 4.00 5.44
N GLU A 291 5.67 4.55 5.74
CA GLU A 291 5.92 5.99 5.60
C GLU A 291 6.32 6.32 4.17
N TYR A 292 5.56 7.21 3.52
CA TYR A 292 5.82 7.68 2.17
C TYR A 292 5.62 9.18 2.10
N LEU A 293 6.72 9.92 1.91
CA LEU A 293 6.71 11.37 1.70
C LEU A 293 5.93 12.14 2.79
N GLY A 294 6.12 11.71 4.05
CA GLY A 294 5.47 12.34 5.20
C GLY A 294 4.01 11.95 5.38
N ARG A 295 3.52 10.93 4.66
CA ARG A 295 2.22 10.29 4.89
C ARG A 295 2.43 8.87 5.39
N THR A 296 1.55 8.42 6.28
CA THR A 296 1.49 7.03 6.71
C THR A 296 0.42 6.31 5.88
N ILE A 297 0.83 5.36 5.04
CA ILE A 297 -0.08 4.48 4.30
C ILE A 297 -0.33 3.25 5.16
N SER A 298 -1.58 3.06 5.55
CA SER A 298 -1.98 1.91 6.36
C SER A 298 -2.24 0.70 5.48
N ILE A 299 -1.83 -0.49 5.93
CA ILE A 299 -2.08 -1.76 5.25
C ILE A 299 -3.08 -2.58 6.06
N LYS A 300 -4.19 -2.94 5.41
CA LYS A 300 -5.21 -3.83 5.97
C LYS A 300 -5.10 -5.21 5.34
N ILE A 301 -5.19 -6.23 6.18
CA ILE A 301 -5.31 -7.62 5.74
C ILE A 301 -6.65 -8.12 6.24
N LEU A 302 -7.56 -8.43 5.33
CA LEU A 302 -8.87 -8.94 5.68
C LEU A 302 -9.50 -9.67 4.49
N SER A 303 -9.73 -10.96 4.67
CA SER A 303 -10.45 -11.80 3.71
C SER A 303 -11.89 -11.32 3.54
N VAL A 304 -12.32 -11.17 2.30
CA VAL A 304 -13.73 -10.92 1.99
C VAL A 304 -14.57 -12.18 2.24
N GLY A 305 -15.78 -11.99 2.77
CA GLY A 305 -16.75 -13.06 3.04
C GLY A 305 -17.97 -13.00 2.12
N VAL A 306 -18.95 -13.86 2.39
CA VAL A 306 -20.22 -13.93 1.64
C VAL A 306 -21.34 -13.20 2.36
N HIS A 307 -22.43 -12.92 1.64
CA HIS A 307 -23.65 -12.36 2.21
C HIS A 307 -24.62 -13.45 2.67
N ILE A 308 -24.68 -13.68 3.98
CA ILE A 308 -25.48 -14.78 4.58
C ILE A 308 -26.98 -14.64 4.29
N GLY A 309 -27.57 -13.45 4.52
CA GLY A 309 -29.01 -13.23 4.34
C GLY A 309 -29.50 -13.48 2.91
N ARG A 310 -28.76 -12.99 1.90
CA ARG A 310 -28.96 -13.29 0.49
C ARG A 310 -28.96 -14.79 0.20
N LEU A 311 -27.96 -15.55 0.66
CA LEU A 311 -27.91 -17.00 0.46
C LEU A 311 -29.13 -17.70 1.10
N GLN A 312 -29.49 -17.32 2.32
CA GLN A 312 -30.68 -17.82 3.02
C GLN A 312 -31.98 -17.49 2.28
N SER A 313 -32.10 -16.27 1.73
CA SER A 313 -33.28 -15.87 0.97
C SER A 313 -33.49 -16.73 -0.28
N VAL A 314 -32.40 -17.09 -0.98
CA VAL A 314 -32.44 -17.91 -2.19
C VAL A 314 -32.65 -19.39 -1.85
N LEU A 315 -32.11 -19.87 -0.72
CA LEU A 315 -32.39 -21.23 -0.23
C LEU A 315 -33.90 -21.47 -0.08
N ASN A 316 -34.64 -20.46 0.41
CA ASN A 316 -36.07 -20.55 0.66
C ASN A 316 -36.95 -20.30 -0.59
N PHE A 317 -36.35 -20.05 -1.76
CA PHE A 317 -37.14 -19.88 -2.98
C PHE A 317 -37.80 -21.20 -3.40
N PRO A 318 -39.10 -21.19 -3.80
CA PRO A 318 -39.80 -22.39 -4.27
C PRO A 318 -39.08 -23.10 -5.43
N ASP A 319 -38.48 -22.32 -6.34
CA ASP A 319 -37.72 -22.85 -7.47
C ASP A 319 -36.44 -23.56 -7.01
N THR A 320 -35.76 -23.05 -5.97
CA THR A 320 -34.60 -23.71 -5.36
C THR A 320 -35.00 -25.05 -4.75
N ILE A 321 -36.06 -25.06 -3.96
CA ILE A 321 -36.59 -26.27 -3.29
C ILE A 321 -36.93 -27.35 -4.34
N THR A 322 -37.66 -26.97 -5.38
CA THR A 322 -38.01 -27.87 -6.49
C THR A 322 -36.75 -28.41 -7.17
N LYS A 323 -35.76 -27.55 -7.42
CA LYS A 323 -34.51 -27.95 -8.07
C LYS A 323 -33.67 -28.89 -7.20
N VAL A 324 -33.63 -28.69 -5.89
CA VAL A 324 -32.95 -29.61 -4.96
C VAL A 324 -33.53 -31.01 -5.08
N GLN A 325 -34.87 -31.14 -5.07
CA GLN A 325 -35.54 -32.42 -5.20
C GLN A 325 -35.24 -33.11 -6.54
N GLU A 326 -35.21 -32.35 -7.65
CA GLU A 326 -34.82 -32.86 -8.97
C GLU A 326 -33.38 -33.40 -8.96
N ILE A 327 -32.44 -32.66 -8.37
CA ILE A 327 -31.02 -33.05 -8.32
C ILE A 327 -30.84 -34.29 -7.43
N GLU A 328 -31.43 -34.31 -6.24
CA GLU A 328 -31.34 -35.46 -5.33
C GLU A 328 -31.98 -36.71 -5.93
N GLN A 329 -33.10 -36.58 -6.66
CA GLN A 329 -33.71 -37.69 -7.35
C GLN A 329 -32.86 -38.17 -8.54
N ARG A 330 -32.25 -37.25 -9.30
CA ARG A 330 -31.37 -37.58 -10.44
C ARG A 330 -30.11 -38.34 -10.00
N PHE A 331 -29.52 -37.96 -8.87
CA PHE A 331 -28.29 -38.55 -8.34
C PHE A 331 -28.55 -39.49 -7.16
N LYS A 332 -29.77 -40.00 -7.02
CA LYS A 332 -30.15 -40.90 -5.92
C LYS A 332 -29.21 -42.11 -5.82
N GLY A 333 -28.68 -42.32 -4.61
CA GLY A 333 -27.74 -43.42 -4.32
C GLY A 333 -26.30 -43.16 -4.79
N LYS A 334 -25.99 -41.96 -5.27
CA LYS A 334 -24.65 -41.56 -5.72
C LYS A 334 -24.11 -40.42 -4.86
N LYS A 335 -22.81 -40.43 -4.59
CA LYS A 335 -22.08 -39.36 -3.92
C LYS A 335 -21.77 -38.25 -4.89
N LEU A 336 -22.36 -37.09 -4.65
CA LEU A 336 -22.23 -35.93 -5.52
C LEU A 336 -21.04 -35.06 -5.10
N LEU A 337 -20.05 -34.96 -5.99
CA LEU A 337 -18.92 -34.03 -5.89
C LEU A 337 -19.21 -32.82 -6.77
N LEU A 338 -18.85 -31.63 -6.31
CA LEU A 338 -19.19 -30.38 -7.00
C LEU A 338 -17.97 -29.49 -7.20
N GLY A 339 -17.74 -29.11 -8.44
CA GLY A 339 -16.88 -28.00 -8.83
C GLY A 339 -17.70 -26.85 -9.41
N VAL A 340 -17.43 -25.62 -8.99
CA VAL A 340 -18.03 -24.40 -9.56
C VAL A 340 -16.92 -23.42 -9.81
N ASP A 341 -16.62 -23.17 -11.08
CA ASP A 341 -15.47 -22.36 -11.48
C ASP A 341 -15.80 -21.51 -12.70
N ASP A 342 -15.16 -20.35 -12.82
CA ASP A 342 -15.16 -19.61 -14.07
C ASP A 342 -14.25 -20.31 -15.08
N MET A 343 -14.60 -20.25 -16.37
CA MET A 343 -13.72 -20.76 -17.42
C MET A 343 -12.45 -19.89 -17.53
N ASP A 344 -11.39 -20.33 -16.84
CA ASP A 344 -10.09 -19.67 -16.73
C ASP A 344 -9.02 -20.72 -16.40
N ILE A 345 -7.83 -20.60 -17.00
CA ILE A 345 -6.69 -21.50 -16.83
C ILE A 345 -6.26 -21.65 -15.36
N PHE A 346 -6.44 -20.61 -14.54
CA PHE A 346 -6.00 -20.62 -13.15
C PHE A 346 -6.94 -21.41 -12.22
N LYS A 347 -8.13 -21.81 -12.71
CA LYS A 347 -9.10 -22.58 -11.91
C LYS A 347 -8.81 -24.08 -11.84
N GLY A 348 -7.86 -24.59 -12.63
CA GLY A 348 -7.41 -25.98 -12.50
C GLY A 348 -8.49 -27.03 -12.78
N ILE A 349 -9.48 -26.71 -13.63
CA ILE A 349 -10.60 -27.61 -13.98
C ILE A 349 -10.06 -28.94 -14.55
N SER A 350 -9.12 -28.88 -15.50
CA SER A 350 -8.47 -30.06 -16.08
C SER A 350 -7.81 -30.94 -15.00
N LEU A 351 -7.07 -30.34 -14.07
CA LEU A 351 -6.41 -31.04 -12.95
C LEU A 351 -7.43 -31.73 -12.02
N LYS A 352 -8.61 -31.12 -11.85
CA LYS A 352 -9.70 -31.69 -11.06
C LYS A 352 -10.25 -32.95 -11.71
N LEU A 353 -10.48 -32.88 -13.02
CA LEU A 353 -10.97 -34.01 -13.81
C LEU A 353 -9.96 -35.15 -13.84
N LEU A 354 -8.66 -34.85 -14.01
CA LEU A 354 -7.59 -35.86 -13.93
C LEU A 354 -7.53 -36.53 -12.55
N GLY A 355 -7.74 -35.78 -11.47
CA GLY A 355 -7.81 -36.34 -10.12
C GLY A 355 -8.97 -37.32 -9.96
N LEU A 356 -10.14 -37.02 -10.56
CA LEU A 356 -11.27 -37.94 -10.58
C LEU A 356 -10.97 -39.19 -11.44
N GLU A 357 -10.34 -39.02 -12.59
CA GLU A 357 -9.93 -40.13 -13.45
C GLU A 357 -9.06 -41.12 -12.70
N LEU A 358 -8.01 -40.62 -12.02
CA LEU A 358 -7.10 -41.42 -11.22
C LEU A 358 -7.80 -42.10 -10.03
N LEU A 359 -8.75 -41.41 -9.38
CA LEU A 359 -9.59 -42.00 -8.34
C LEU A 359 -10.35 -43.23 -8.85
N LEU A 360 -11.01 -43.11 -10.01
CA LEU A 360 -11.83 -44.18 -10.60
C LEU A 360 -10.96 -45.32 -11.14
N GLU A 361 -9.74 -45.02 -11.57
CA GLU A 361 -8.73 -46.02 -11.93
C GLU A 361 -8.32 -46.86 -10.70
N ARG A 362 -7.89 -46.20 -9.61
CA ARG A 362 -7.37 -46.85 -8.40
C ARG A 362 -8.45 -47.53 -7.55
N HIS A 363 -9.68 -47.02 -7.57
CA HIS A 363 -10.78 -47.51 -6.75
C HIS A 363 -12.00 -47.89 -7.60
N PRO A 364 -11.97 -49.06 -8.28
CA PRO A 364 -13.08 -49.52 -9.11
C PRO A 364 -14.43 -49.60 -8.39
N LYS A 365 -14.44 -49.77 -7.05
CA LYS A 365 -15.65 -49.77 -6.21
C LYS A 365 -16.45 -48.47 -6.28
N LEU A 366 -15.81 -47.33 -6.57
CA LEU A 366 -16.47 -46.03 -6.62
C LEU A 366 -17.12 -45.75 -7.99
N ARG A 367 -16.90 -46.61 -8.99
CA ARG A 367 -17.55 -46.51 -10.31
C ARG A 367 -19.03 -46.85 -10.15
N GLY A 368 -19.89 -45.95 -10.58
CA GLY A 368 -21.34 -46.03 -10.38
C GLY A 368 -21.82 -45.39 -9.07
N GLU A 369 -20.91 -45.17 -8.11
CA GLU A 369 -21.23 -44.56 -6.81
C GLU A 369 -20.90 -43.07 -6.76
N VAL A 370 -19.86 -42.60 -7.45
CA VAL A 370 -19.42 -41.19 -7.38
C VAL A 370 -19.70 -40.47 -8.69
N VAL A 371 -20.19 -39.22 -8.61
CA VAL A 371 -20.39 -38.31 -9.75
C VAL A 371 -19.77 -36.95 -9.43
N LEU A 372 -18.96 -36.41 -10.34
CA LEU A 372 -18.51 -35.03 -10.31
C LEU A 372 -19.38 -34.18 -11.23
N VAL A 373 -20.13 -33.25 -10.66
CA VAL A 373 -20.76 -32.15 -11.41
C VAL A 373 -19.77 -30.99 -11.44
N GLN A 374 -19.34 -30.59 -12.64
CA GLN A 374 -18.53 -29.39 -12.84
C GLN A 374 -19.38 -28.33 -13.53
N ILE A 375 -19.73 -27.29 -12.79
CA ILE A 375 -20.39 -26.08 -13.31
C ILE A 375 -19.30 -25.12 -13.77
N VAL A 376 -19.42 -24.68 -15.02
CA VAL A 376 -18.50 -23.74 -15.64
C VAL A 376 -19.22 -22.42 -15.88
N ASN A 377 -18.87 -21.38 -15.13
CA ASN A 377 -19.35 -20.04 -15.41
C ASN A 377 -18.64 -19.47 -16.66
N PRO A 378 -19.30 -18.54 -17.39
CA PRO A 378 -18.72 -17.91 -18.56
C PRO A 378 -17.35 -17.28 -18.30
N ALA A 379 -16.46 -17.37 -19.28
CA ALA A 379 -15.14 -16.76 -19.21
C ALA A 379 -15.25 -15.24 -19.05
N ARG A 380 -14.42 -14.67 -18.17
CA ARG A 380 -14.34 -13.21 -17.96
C ARG A 380 -13.56 -12.46 -19.04
N SER A 381 -12.92 -13.19 -19.95
CA SER A 381 -12.13 -12.62 -21.04
C SER A 381 -12.11 -13.56 -22.23
N MET A 382 -11.71 -13.00 -23.38
CA MET A 382 -11.53 -13.76 -24.61
C MET A 382 -10.03 -13.97 -24.84
N GLY A 383 -9.63 -15.18 -25.19
CA GLY A 383 -8.23 -15.49 -25.44
C GLY A 383 -8.05 -16.92 -25.95
N LYS A 384 -6.85 -17.22 -26.44
CA LYS A 384 -6.47 -18.57 -26.86
C LYS A 384 -6.44 -19.52 -25.66
N ASP A 385 -5.83 -19.07 -24.56
CA ASP A 385 -5.69 -19.85 -23.32
C ASP A 385 -7.02 -20.33 -22.76
N VAL A 386 -8.05 -19.47 -22.79
CA VAL A 386 -9.41 -19.81 -22.33
C VAL A 386 -10.05 -20.88 -23.23
N LYS A 387 -9.85 -20.79 -24.55
CA LYS A 387 -10.37 -21.79 -25.49
C LYS A 387 -9.66 -23.13 -25.29
N GLU A 388 -8.33 -23.11 -25.18
CA GLU A 388 -7.53 -24.31 -24.93
C GLU A 388 -7.92 -24.99 -23.61
N ALA A 389 -8.13 -24.22 -22.53
CA ALA A 389 -8.59 -24.75 -21.25
C ALA A 389 -9.98 -25.40 -21.36
N ARG A 390 -10.90 -24.79 -22.11
CA ARG A 390 -12.24 -25.34 -22.34
C ARG A 390 -12.19 -26.64 -23.15
N GLU A 391 -11.44 -26.65 -24.25
CA GLU A 391 -11.27 -27.82 -25.10
C GLU A 391 -10.62 -28.98 -24.33
N GLU A 392 -9.60 -28.69 -23.53
CA GLU A 392 -8.95 -29.68 -22.66
C GLU A 392 -9.93 -30.26 -21.62
N ALA A 393 -10.69 -29.40 -20.92
CA ALA A 393 -11.66 -29.84 -19.93
C ALA A 393 -12.77 -30.73 -20.52
N ILE A 394 -13.30 -30.35 -21.68
CA ILE A 394 -14.31 -31.15 -22.41
C ILE A 394 -13.71 -32.50 -22.81
N SER A 395 -12.52 -32.50 -23.42
CA SER A 395 -11.86 -33.72 -23.88
C SER A 395 -11.59 -34.72 -22.73
N ILE A 396 -11.14 -34.23 -21.58
CA ILE A 396 -10.91 -35.08 -20.40
C ILE A 396 -12.24 -35.62 -19.86
N ALA A 397 -13.27 -34.77 -19.75
CA ALA A 397 -14.58 -35.20 -19.27
C ALA A 397 -15.20 -36.31 -20.16
N GLU A 398 -15.15 -36.13 -21.48
CA GLU A 398 -15.61 -37.14 -22.44
C GLU A 398 -14.81 -38.44 -22.32
N ARG A 399 -13.48 -38.36 -22.20
CA ARG A 399 -12.62 -39.54 -22.00
C ARG A 399 -13.00 -40.32 -20.73
N ILE A 400 -13.22 -39.64 -19.62
CA ILE A 400 -13.62 -40.26 -18.35
C ILE A 400 -14.98 -40.95 -18.49
N ASN A 401 -15.96 -40.26 -19.09
CA ASN A 401 -17.30 -40.81 -19.28
C ASN A 401 -17.30 -42.02 -20.22
N LEU A 402 -16.49 -42.01 -21.28
CA LEU A 402 -16.33 -43.17 -22.17
C LEU A 402 -15.65 -44.35 -21.49
N SER A 403 -14.69 -44.09 -20.59
CA SER A 403 -13.88 -45.15 -19.97
C SER A 403 -14.54 -45.78 -18.74
N TYR A 404 -15.29 -44.99 -17.96
CA TYR A 404 -15.85 -45.41 -16.67
C TYR A 404 -17.38 -45.25 -16.56
N GLY A 405 -18.04 -44.69 -17.58
CA GLY A 405 -19.49 -44.53 -17.62
C GLY A 405 -20.24 -45.83 -17.94
N ALA A 406 -21.54 -45.80 -17.69
CA ALA A 406 -22.47 -46.88 -17.97
C ALA A 406 -23.86 -46.30 -18.32
N PRO A 407 -24.79 -47.06 -18.91
CA PRO A 407 -26.14 -46.55 -19.20
C PRO A 407 -26.81 -45.94 -17.96
N GLY A 408 -27.11 -44.64 -18.00
CA GLY A 408 -27.68 -43.90 -16.85
C GLY A 408 -26.68 -43.46 -15.77
N TYR A 409 -25.38 -43.58 -16.03
CA TYR A 409 -24.30 -43.16 -15.16
C TYR A 409 -23.15 -42.52 -15.94
N ASP A 410 -23.03 -41.20 -15.77
CA ASP A 410 -21.87 -40.44 -16.22
C ASP A 410 -21.06 -40.02 -14.99
N PRO A 411 -19.80 -40.46 -14.84
CA PRO A 411 -18.93 -40.04 -13.75
C PRO A 411 -18.69 -38.53 -13.71
N VAL A 412 -18.71 -37.87 -14.87
CA VAL A 412 -18.55 -36.41 -15.00
C VAL A 412 -19.77 -35.81 -15.69
N VAL A 413 -20.42 -34.85 -15.02
CA VAL A 413 -21.48 -34.02 -15.59
C VAL A 413 -20.94 -32.60 -15.73
N LEU A 414 -20.56 -32.24 -16.95
CA LEU A 414 -20.07 -30.90 -17.27
C LEU A 414 -21.25 -29.99 -17.66
N ILE A 415 -21.49 -28.93 -16.89
CA ILE A 415 -22.51 -27.92 -17.18
C ILE A 415 -21.78 -26.66 -17.68
N ASP A 416 -21.79 -26.48 -19.00
CA ASP A 416 -21.08 -25.41 -19.71
C ASP A 416 -22.07 -24.38 -20.31
N ASN A 417 -23.08 -24.05 -19.52
CA ASN A 417 -24.04 -22.99 -19.79
C ASN A 417 -24.28 -22.18 -18.51
N PRO A 418 -24.58 -20.87 -18.62
CA PRO A 418 -24.93 -20.06 -17.47
C PRO A 418 -26.10 -20.69 -16.70
N LEU A 419 -25.94 -20.86 -15.40
CA LEU A 419 -27.00 -21.29 -14.50
C LEU A 419 -27.54 -20.09 -13.71
N PRO A 420 -28.86 -19.99 -13.54
CA PRO A 420 -29.46 -19.10 -12.55
C PRO A 420 -28.89 -19.38 -11.15
N PHE A 421 -28.86 -18.35 -10.31
CA PHE A 421 -28.26 -18.47 -8.98
C PHE A 421 -28.95 -19.52 -8.11
N TYR A 422 -30.29 -19.61 -8.16
CA TYR A 422 -31.06 -20.61 -7.41
C TYR A 422 -30.68 -22.06 -7.77
N GLU A 423 -30.33 -22.35 -9.04
CA GLU A 423 -29.88 -23.69 -9.44
C GLU A 423 -28.49 -24.02 -8.89
N LYS A 424 -27.58 -23.04 -8.85
CA LYS A 424 -26.26 -23.23 -8.23
C LYS A 424 -26.39 -23.53 -6.73
N ILE A 425 -27.25 -22.78 -6.04
CA ILE A 425 -27.59 -23.02 -4.63
C ILE A 425 -28.13 -24.44 -4.45
N ALA A 426 -29.03 -24.90 -5.32
CA ALA A 426 -29.55 -26.26 -5.26
C ALA A 426 -28.45 -27.33 -5.39
N PHE A 427 -27.46 -27.13 -6.28
CA PHE A 427 -26.28 -28.00 -6.34
C PHE A 427 -25.43 -27.94 -5.06
N TYR A 428 -25.22 -26.77 -4.47
CA TYR A 428 -24.49 -26.66 -3.19
C TYR A 428 -25.18 -27.42 -2.06
N VAL A 429 -26.51 -27.38 -1.99
CA VAL A 429 -27.31 -28.12 -1.00
C VAL A 429 -27.17 -29.64 -1.20
N ALA A 430 -27.25 -30.11 -2.45
CA ALA A 430 -27.23 -31.53 -2.78
C ALA A 430 -25.83 -32.16 -2.74
N ALA A 431 -24.77 -31.41 -3.02
CA ALA A 431 -23.43 -31.95 -3.17
C ALA A 431 -22.78 -32.35 -1.85
N GLU A 432 -22.37 -33.62 -1.70
CA GLU A 432 -21.69 -34.16 -0.52
C GLU A 432 -20.33 -33.52 -0.25
N CYS A 433 -19.59 -33.19 -1.31
CA CYS A 433 -18.30 -32.52 -1.23
C CYS A 433 -18.17 -31.44 -2.31
N CYS A 434 -17.64 -30.27 -1.95
CA CYS A 434 -17.25 -29.24 -2.90
C CYS A 434 -15.72 -29.17 -3.02
N ILE A 435 -15.23 -29.13 -4.26
CA ILE A 435 -13.80 -29.09 -4.62
C ILE A 435 -13.45 -27.80 -5.36
N VAL A 436 -12.51 -27.06 -4.78
CA VAL A 436 -11.92 -25.84 -5.33
C VAL A 436 -10.40 -26.03 -5.39
N ASN A 437 -9.90 -26.50 -6.53
CA ASN A 437 -8.48 -26.84 -6.73
C ASN A 437 -7.75 -25.85 -7.66
N ALA A 438 -8.16 -24.57 -7.64
CA ALA A 438 -7.51 -23.53 -8.43
C ALA A 438 -5.99 -23.48 -8.17
N VAL A 439 -5.18 -23.37 -9.22
CA VAL A 439 -3.72 -23.30 -9.12
C VAL A 439 -3.25 -21.98 -8.52
N ARG A 440 -4.04 -20.92 -8.68
CA ARG A 440 -3.87 -19.63 -8.01
C ARG A 440 -5.19 -18.89 -8.01
N ASP A 441 -5.57 -18.32 -6.88
CA ASP A 441 -6.79 -17.50 -6.79
C ASP A 441 -6.69 -16.50 -5.63
N GLY A 442 -7.18 -15.29 -5.85
CA GLY A 442 -7.10 -14.19 -4.87
C GLY A 442 -7.87 -14.55 -3.60
N MET A 443 -9.18 -14.61 -3.74
CA MET A 443 -10.11 -15.23 -2.80
C MET A 443 -11.09 -16.06 -3.60
N ASN A 444 -11.57 -17.17 -3.01
CA ASN A 444 -12.62 -17.97 -3.61
C ASN A 444 -13.79 -18.08 -2.62
N LEU A 445 -14.96 -17.63 -3.05
CA LEU A 445 -16.16 -17.57 -2.22
C LEU A 445 -17.05 -18.82 -2.36
N VAL A 446 -16.82 -19.66 -3.37
CA VAL A 446 -17.59 -20.90 -3.58
C VAL A 446 -17.60 -21.80 -2.34
N PRO A 447 -16.47 -22.02 -1.62
CA PRO A 447 -16.52 -22.80 -0.38
C PRO A 447 -17.41 -22.17 0.69
N TYR A 448 -17.45 -20.84 0.78
CA TYR A 448 -18.23 -20.12 1.79
C TYR A 448 -19.72 -20.21 1.46
N GLU A 449 -20.09 -19.99 0.20
CA GLU A 449 -21.45 -20.20 -0.31
C GLU A 449 -21.91 -21.62 -0.03
N TYR A 450 -21.09 -22.61 -0.37
CA TYR A 450 -21.37 -24.02 -0.14
C TYR A 450 -21.60 -24.34 1.35
N ILE A 451 -20.74 -23.85 2.25
CA ILE A 451 -20.89 -24.08 3.69
C ILE A 451 -22.23 -23.53 4.19
N VAL A 452 -22.61 -22.32 3.78
CA VAL A 452 -23.88 -21.70 4.18
C VAL A 452 -25.07 -22.47 3.60
N CYS A 453 -24.99 -22.94 2.36
CA CYS A 453 -26.03 -23.74 1.74
C CYS A 453 -26.20 -25.12 2.42
N ARG A 454 -25.10 -25.73 2.86
CA ARG A 454 -25.11 -27.02 3.58
C ARG A 454 -25.64 -26.92 5.00
N GLN A 455 -25.50 -25.74 5.63
CA GLN A 455 -26.18 -25.46 6.89
C GLN A 455 -27.71 -25.44 6.72
N GLY A 456 -28.20 -25.05 5.54
CA GLY A 456 -29.63 -25.11 5.22
C GLY A 456 -30.49 -24.11 5.99
N THR A 457 -31.80 -24.33 5.91
CA THR A 457 -32.88 -23.62 6.59
C THR A 457 -33.95 -24.63 6.98
N GLU A 458 -34.83 -24.28 7.94
CA GLU A 458 -35.89 -25.20 8.39
C GLU A 458 -36.76 -25.70 7.23
N GLU A 459 -37.10 -24.83 6.28
CA GLU A 459 -37.88 -25.16 5.08
C GLU A 459 -37.13 -26.14 4.17
N MET A 460 -35.82 -25.92 3.98
CA MET A 460 -34.98 -26.80 3.17
C MET A 460 -34.78 -28.17 3.84
N ASP A 461 -34.61 -28.21 5.16
CA ASP A 461 -34.46 -29.46 5.92
C ASP A 461 -35.73 -30.31 5.85
N GLN A 462 -36.90 -29.67 5.98
CA GLN A 462 -38.20 -30.32 5.78
C GLN A 462 -38.33 -30.91 4.37
N CYS A 463 -37.94 -30.15 3.34
CA CYS A 463 -37.97 -30.60 1.96
C CYS A 463 -37.10 -31.86 1.74
N ARG A 464 -35.91 -31.88 2.33
CA ARG A 464 -34.95 -32.99 2.20
C ARG A 464 -35.25 -34.17 3.12
N GLY A 465 -36.25 -34.04 4.00
CA GLY A 465 -36.59 -35.06 5.00
C GLY A 465 -35.51 -35.24 6.07
N VAL A 466 -34.66 -34.23 6.29
CA VAL A 466 -33.65 -34.24 7.35
C VAL A 466 -34.36 -33.99 8.68
N ARG A 467 -34.18 -34.89 9.66
CA ARG A 467 -34.74 -34.68 11.00
C ARG A 467 -34.06 -33.46 11.63
N LEU A 468 -34.83 -32.56 12.24
CA LEU A 468 -34.34 -31.35 12.92
C LEU A 468 -33.25 -31.61 13.98
N GLU A 469 -33.11 -32.86 14.44
CA GLU A 469 -32.13 -33.30 15.45
C GLU A 469 -30.80 -33.77 14.83
N LEU A 470 -30.72 -33.93 13.50
CA LEU A 470 -29.50 -34.39 12.83
C LEU A 470 -28.56 -33.21 12.57
N PRO A 471 -27.26 -33.37 12.85
CA PRO A 471 -26.30 -32.31 12.62
C PRO A 471 -26.02 -32.12 11.13
N HIS A 472 -25.82 -30.88 10.71
CA HIS A 472 -25.44 -30.56 9.34
C HIS A 472 -24.00 -30.97 9.06
N THR A 473 -23.77 -31.39 7.82
CA THR A 473 -22.48 -31.88 7.36
C THR A 473 -22.05 -31.13 6.12
N SER A 474 -20.75 -31.04 5.89
CA SER A 474 -20.16 -30.57 4.64
C SER A 474 -18.75 -31.13 4.50
N THR A 475 -18.27 -31.27 3.27
CA THR A 475 -16.89 -31.67 3.00
C THR A 475 -16.28 -30.77 1.94
N LEU A 476 -15.06 -30.29 2.20
CA LEU A 476 -14.35 -29.36 1.33
C LEU A 476 -12.98 -29.89 0.95
N ILE A 477 -12.66 -29.81 -0.33
CA ILE A 477 -11.31 -29.96 -0.86
C ILE A 477 -10.90 -28.60 -1.41
N VAL A 478 -9.81 -28.03 -0.89
CA VAL A 478 -9.38 -26.67 -1.22
C VAL A 478 -7.90 -26.68 -1.57
N SER A 479 -7.53 -26.03 -2.67
CA SER A 479 -6.13 -25.82 -3.03
C SER A 479 -5.41 -24.97 -1.99
N GLU A 480 -4.16 -25.31 -1.68
CA GLU A 480 -3.30 -24.48 -0.82
C GLU A 480 -2.97 -23.10 -1.40
N PHE A 481 -3.20 -22.90 -2.70
CA PHE A 481 -2.89 -21.68 -3.44
C PHE A 481 -4.06 -20.69 -3.58
N VAL A 482 -5.13 -20.89 -2.79
CA VAL A 482 -6.34 -20.07 -2.80
C VAL A 482 -6.47 -19.30 -1.49
N GLY A 483 -6.85 -18.01 -1.55
CA GLY A 483 -6.90 -17.15 -0.36
C GLY A 483 -7.82 -17.59 0.77
N CYS A 484 -8.82 -18.45 0.51
CA CYS A 484 -9.68 -19.01 1.55
C CYS A 484 -9.05 -20.18 2.32
N SER A 485 -7.98 -20.79 1.80
CA SER A 485 -7.38 -22.01 2.36
C SER A 485 -6.87 -21.85 3.80
N PRO A 486 -6.21 -20.74 4.18
CA PRO A 486 -5.81 -20.50 5.57
C PRO A 486 -7.01 -20.38 6.53
N SER A 487 -8.12 -19.80 6.06
CA SER A 487 -9.34 -19.57 6.84
C SER A 487 -10.14 -20.86 7.09
N LEU A 488 -10.21 -21.77 6.11
CA LEU A 488 -11.05 -22.97 6.15
C LEU A 488 -10.29 -24.20 6.67
N SER A 489 -9.78 -24.11 7.89
CA SER A 489 -8.90 -25.12 8.52
C SER A 489 -9.46 -26.54 8.71
N GLY A 490 -10.72 -26.81 8.36
CA GLY A 490 -11.31 -28.15 8.30
C GLY A 490 -11.34 -28.78 6.89
N ALA A 491 -10.83 -28.08 5.87
CA ALA A 491 -10.83 -28.57 4.49
C ALA A 491 -9.64 -29.52 4.24
N PHE A 492 -9.80 -30.46 3.31
CA PHE A 492 -8.68 -31.20 2.76
C PHE A 492 -7.88 -30.28 1.85
N ARG A 493 -6.65 -29.97 2.26
CA ARG A 493 -5.74 -29.16 1.47
C ARG A 493 -5.04 -30.03 0.44
N VAL A 494 -5.01 -29.57 -0.79
CA VAL A 494 -4.34 -30.26 -1.90
C VAL A 494 -3.40 -29.30 -2.61
N ASN A 495 -2.28 -29.84 -3.08
CA ASN A 495 -1.53 -29.21 -4.13
C ASN A 495 -2.16 -29.63 -5.47
N PRO A 496 -2.83 -28.72 -6.21
CA PRO A 496 -3.54 -29.08 -7.43
C PRO A 496 -2.62 -29.60 -8.55
N TRP A 497 -1.31 -29.32 -8.48
CA TRP A 497 -0.33 -29.83 -9.43
C TRP A 497 -0.02 -31.32 -9.24
N SER A 498 -0.34 -31.87 -8.06
CA SER A 498 -0.27 -33.32 -7.81
C SER A 498 -1.65 -33.93 -8.05
N VAL A 499 -1.81 -34.60 -9.19
CA VAL A 499 -3.05 -35.33 -9.52
C VAL A 499 -3.32 -36.44 -8.47
N GLU A 500 -2.27 -37.02 -7.90
CA GLU A 500 -2.37 -38.01 -6.83
C GLU A 500 -2.96 -37.41 -5.55
N ASP A 501 -2.49 -36.22 -5.14
CA ASP A 501 -3.01 -35.54 -3.95
C ASP A 501 -4.51 -35.22 -4.10
N VAL A 502 -4.90 -34.78 -5.31
CA VAL A 502 -6.31 -34.51 -5.64
C VAL A 502 -7.13 -35.80 -5.58
N ALA A 503 -6.66 -36.88 -6.19
CA ALA A 503 -7.33 -38.18 -6.16
C ALA A 503 -7.47 -38.73 -4.73
N ASP A 504 -6.42 -38.67 -3.93
CA ASP A 504 -6.41 -39.12 -2.54
C ASP A 504 -7.36 -38.29 -1.67
N ALA A 505 -7.44 -36.98 -1.89
CA ALA A 505 -8.39 -36.12 -1.20
C ALA A 505 -9.84 -36.42 -1.59
N LEU A 506 -10.11 -36.67 -2.87
CA LEU A 506 -11.43 -37.12 -3.36
C LEU A 506 -11.82 -38.46 -2.74
N TYR A 507 -10.88 -39.41 -2.66
CA TYR A 507 -11.10 -40.71 -1.99
C TYR A 507 -11.46 -40.51 -0.52
N LYS A 508 -10.65 -39.74 0.22
CA LYS A 508 -10.90 -39.44 1.63
C LYS A 508 -12.26 -38.75 1.82
N ALA A 509 -12.57 -37.76 1.00
CA ALA A 509 -13.86 -37.05 1.07
C ALA A 509 -15.06 -37.97 0.83
N ALA A 510 -14.93 -38.94 -0.08
CA ALA A 510 -15.97 -39.92 -0.34
C ALA A 510 -16.13 -40.97 0.77
N ASP A 511 -15.09 -41.27 1.55
CA ASP A 511 -15.08 -42.34 2.57
C ASP A 511 -15.13 -41.81 4.02
N LEU A 512 -15.44 -40.52 4.21
CA LEU A 512 -15.52 -39.89 5.53
C LEU A 512 -16.70 -40.40 6.36
N SER A 513 -16.47 -40.57 7.67
CA SER A 513 -17.52 -40.81 8.65
C SER A 513 -18.41 -39.57 8.86
N GLU A 514 -19.70 -39.77 9.14
CA GLU A 514 -20.64 -38.65 9.34
C GLU A 514 -20.24 -37.73 10.50
N SER A 515 -19.66 -38.28 11.57
CA SER A 515 -19.17 -37.50 12.72
C SER A 515 -18.01 -36.57 12.34
N GLU A 516 -17.09 -37.02 11.48
CA GLU A 516 -16.02 -36.16 10.98
C GLU A 516 -16.55 -35.08 10.03
N LYS A 517 -17.54 -35.40 9.19
CA LYS A 517 -18.18 -34.40 8.32
C LYS A 517 -18.87 -33.31 9.14
N GLN A 518 -19.54 -33.67 10.24
CA GLN A 518 -20.14 -32.74 11.19
C GLN A 518 -19.08 -31.81 11.81
N LEU A 519 -18.02 -32.38 12.39
CA LEU A 519 -16.98 -31.59 13.06
C LEU A 519 -16.30 -30.59 12.10
N ARG A 520 -16.09 -30.98 10.85
CA ARG A 520 -15.55 -30.10 9.81
C ARG A 520 -16.54 -28.99 9.47
N HIS A 521 -17.81 -29.34 9.29
CA HIS A 521 -18.88 -28.38 9.00
C HIS A 521 -19.00 -27.31 10.08
N GLU A 522 -19.13 -27.69 11.35
CA GLU A 522 -19.25 -26.75 12.48
C GLU A 522 -18.07 -25.78 12.56
N LYS A 523 -16.85 -26.29 12.32
CA LYS A 523 -15.63 -25.47 12.31
C LYS A 523 -15.68 -24.43 11.20
N HIS A 524 -16.10 -24.84 10.00
CA HIS A 524 -16.21 -23.97 8.83
C HIS A 524 -17.33 -22.94 8.98
N TYR A 525 -18.53 -23.38 9.35
CA TYR A 525 -19.71 -22.54 9.47
C TYR A 525 -19.52 -21.43 10.50
N ARG A 526 -18.95 -21.75 11.67
CA ARG A 526 -18.60 -20.77 12.72
C ARG A 526 -17.67 -19.66 12.21
N TYR A 527 -16.73 -19.99 11.32
CA TYR A 527 -15.86 -18.97 10.72
C TYR A 527 -16.63 -18.12 9.70
N VAL A 528 -17.37 -18.75 8.79
CA VAL A 528 -18.09 -18.05 7.71
C VAL A 528 -19.14 -17.08 8.24
N ILE A 529 -19.90 -17.46 9.28
CA ILE A 529 -20.93 -16.59 9.86
C ILE A 529 -20.35 -15.36 10.58
N SER A 530 -19.15 -15.49 11.18
CA SER A 530 -18.48 -14.38 11.85
C SER A 530 -17.73 -13.45 10.87
N HIS A 531 -17.27 -13.98 9.73
CA HIS A 531 -16.48 -13.26 8.74
C HIS A 531 -17.25 -13.09 7.42
N HIS A 532 -18.44 -12.49 7.50
CA HIS A 532 -19.30 -12.19 6.35
C HIS A 532 -18.94 -10.83 5.72
N VAL A 533 -19.53 -10.54 4.55
CA VAL A 533 -19.22 -9.31 3.77
C VAL A 533 -19.43 -8.00 4.54
N ALA A 534 -20.49 -7.90 5.35
CA ALA A 534 -20.78 -6.70 6.12
C ALA A 534 -19.71 -6.42 7.20
N TYR A 535 -19.20 -7.48 7.86
CA TYR A 535 -18.05 -7.36 8.77
C TYR A 535 -16.80 -6.86 8.04
N TRP A 536 -16.52 -7.39 6.85
CA TRP A 536 -15.39 -6.96 6.03
C TRP A 536 -15.48 -5.47 5.68
N ALA A 537 -16.63 -5.02 5.18
CA ALA A 537 -16.81 -3.64 4.76
C ALA A 537 -16.75 -2.65 5.93
N ARG A 538 -17.39 -3.00 7.06
CA ARG A 538 -17.35 -2.20 8.29
C ARG A 538 -15.92 -2.06 8.83
N SER A 539 -15.18 -3.17 8.89
CA SER A 539 -13.81 -3.16 9.40
C SER A 539 -12.87 -2.33 8.52
N PHE A 540 -13.03 -2.40 7.20
CA PHE A 540 -12.26 -1.56 6.28
C PHE A 540 -12.60 -0.07 6.43
N SER A 541 -13.90 0.28 6.52
CA SER A 541 -14.33 1.69 6.70
C SER A 541 -13.76 2.31 7.97
N GLN A 542 -13.83 1.58 9.10
CA GLN A 542 -13.31 2.05 10.39
C GLN A 542 -11.80 2.31 10.35
N ASP A 543 -11.05 1.46 9.66
CA ASP A 543 -9.61 1.63 9.51
C ASP A 543 -9.28 2.76 8.53
N LEU A 544 -10.11 2.97 7.50
CA LEU A 544 -9.95 4.09 6.57
C LEU A 544 -10.21 5.43 7.27
N GLU A 545 -11.28 5.52 8.07
CA GLU A 545 -11.55 6.67 8.95
C GLU A 545 -10.36 6.96 9.87
N ARG A 546 -9.77 5.92 10.47
CA ARG A 546 -8.58 6.06 11.32
C ARG A 546 -7.37 6.57 10.52
N ALA A 547 -7.12 6.02 9.33
CA ALA A 547 -6.00 6.41 8.48
C ALA A 547 -6.09 7.88 8.02
N CYS A 548 -7.31 8.40 7.86
CA CYS A 548 -7.55 9.77 7.39
C CYS A 548 -7.55 10.83 8.51
N LYS A 549 -7.49 10.47 9.81
CA LYS A 549 -7.59 11.43 10.94
C LYS A 549 -6.58 12.58 10.87
N ASP A 550 -5.37 12.31 10.40
CA ASP A 550 -4.28 13.30 10.39
C ASP A 550 -4.23 14.18 9.14
N HIS A 551 -5.16 14.02 8.18
CA HIS A 551 -5.16 14.78 6.93
C HIS A 551 -5.25 16.30 7.12
N TYR A 552 -6.06 16.76 8.08
CA TYR A 552 -6.23 18.18 8.38
C TYR A 552 -5.07 18.76 9.20
N ASN A 553 -4.28 17.90 9.84
CA ASN A 553 -3.14 18.29 10.65
C ASN A 553 -1.86 18.48 9.82
N ARG A 554 -1.88 18.31 8.49
CA ARG A 554 -0.69 18.43 7.62
C ARG A 554 -0.96 19.33 6.39
N ARG A 555 0.08 20.01 5.93
CA ARG A 555 0.09 20.74 4.66
C ARG A 555 0.63 19.84 3.56
N CYS A 556 -0.17 19.64 2.52
CA CYS A 556 0.16 18.78 1.39
C CYS A 556 0.66 19.61 0.20
N TRP A 557 1.82 19.26 -0.33
CA TRP A 557 2.42 19.85 -1.53
C TRP A 557 2.50 18.80 -2.64
N THR A 558 2.31 19.23 -3.88
CA THR A 558 2.35 18.36 -5.05
C THR A 558 3.63 18.60 -5.84
N ILE A 559 4.32 17.52 -6.20
CA ILE A 559 5.56 17.57 -6.99
C ILE A 559 5.51 16.51 -8.09
N GLY A 560 6.11 16.81 -9.25
CA GLY A 560 6.24 15.90 -10.38
C GLY A 560 5.10 16.00 -11.40
N PHE A 561 5.36 15.46 -12.60
CA PHE A 561 4.42 15.44 -13.73
C PHE A 561 4.01 14.01 -14.10
N GLY A 562 2.86 13.86 -14.76
CA GLY A 562 2.36 12.54 -15.19
C GLY A 562 2.17 11.56 -14.02
N LEU A 563 2.58 10.31 -14.21
CA LEU A 563 2.59 9.26 -13.17
C LEU A 563 3.79 9.41 -12.19
N GLY A 564 4.69 10.36 -12.48
CA GLY A 564 5.73 10.83 -11.55
C GLY A 564 5.19 11.67 -10.40
N PHE A 565 3.89 11.98 -10.38
CA PHE A 565 3.21 12.78 -9.37
C PHE A 565 3.36 12.22 -7.94
N ARG A 566 3.68 13.10 -6.99
CA ARG A 566 3.85 12.79 -5.58
C ARG A 566 3.16 13.83 -4.71
N VAL A 567 2.65 13.40 -3.56
CA VAL A 567 2.20 14.31 -2.49
C VAL A 567 3.14 14.22 -1.32
N ILE A 568 3.72 15.36 -0.95
CA ILE A 568 4.51 15.50 0.27
C ILE A 568 3.62 16.11 1.34
N ALA A 569 3.49 15.44 2.47
CA ALA A 569 2.78 15.98 3.64
C ALA A 569 3.80 16.47 4.68
N LEU A 570 3.69 17.76 5.02
CA LEU A 570 4.57 18.45 5.95
C LEU A 570 3.75 19.00 7.12
N SER A 571 4.39 19.24 8.26
CA SER A 571 3.71 19.87 9.40
C SER A 571 3.19 21.27 9.02
N PRO A 572 2.04 21.76 9.53
CA PRO A 572 1.54 23.11 9.26
C PRO A 572 2.50 24.21 9.72
N SER A 573 3.31 23.90 10.74
CA SER A 573 4.36 24.79 11.25
C SER A 573 5.63 24.77 10.41
N PHE A 574 5.74 23.85 9.42
CA PHE A 574 6.89 23.74 8.52
C PHE A 574 6.92 24.90 7.53
N ARG A 575 7.96 25.73 7.60
CA ARG A 575 8.08 26.94 6.78
C ARG A 575 9.52 27.27 6.41
N LYS A 576 9.73 28.00 5.31
CA LYS A 576 11.06 28.49 4.95
C LYS A 576 11.59 29.38 6.08
N LEU A 577 12.85 29.19 6.45
CA LEU A 577 13.49 30.01 7.47
C LEU A 577 13.68 31.44 6.94
N SER A 578 13.01 32.41 7.54
CA SER A 578 13.20 33.82 7.18
C SER A 578 14.52 34.34 7.74
N PHE A 579 15.40 34.80 6.85
CA PHE A 579 16.70 35.37 7.18
C PHE A 579 16.55 36.55 8.15
N ASN A 580 15.59 37.44 7.91
CA ASN A 580 15.36 38.60 8.77
C ASN A 580 14.90 38.19 10.18
N HIS A 581 14.05 37.16 10.28
CA HIS A 581 13.56 36.68 11.56
C HIS A 581 14.69 36.11 12.41
N ILE A 582 15.48 35.18 11.85
CA ILE A 582 16.57 34.57 12.60
C ILE A 582 17.69 35.57 12.91
N ILE A 583 18.05 36.46 11.98
CA ILE A 583 19.05 37.50 12.24
C ILE A 583 18.57 38.48 13.31
N SER A 584 17.27 38.80 13.37
CA SER A 584 16.69 39.64 14.41
C SER A 584 16.72 38.95 15.79
N SER A 585 16.28 37.69 15.89
CA SER A 585 16.38 36.90 17.13
C SER A 585 17.85 36.73 17.54
N TYR A 586 18.75 36.50 16.59
CA TYR A 586 20.19 36.42 16.81
C TYR A 586 20.75 37.73 17.40
N LYS A 587 20.38 38.90 16.86
CA LYS A 587 20.87 40.20 17.39
C LYS A 587 20.42 40.46 18.84
N LYS A 588 19.21 40.03 19.21
CA LYS A 588 18.58 40.26 20.52
C LYS A 588 19.04 39.28 21.61
N THR A 589 19.59 38.14 21.24
CA THR A 589 20.00 37.06 22.16
C THR A 589 21.48 37.19 22.54
N HIS A 590 21.83 36.70 23.73
CA HIS A 590 23.15 36.90 24.33
C HIS A 590 23.89 35.59 24.65
N ARG A 591 23.22 34.43 24.56
CA ARG A 591 23.83 33.10 24.80
C ARG A 591 23.32 32.11 23.76
N ARG A 592 24.09 31.91 22.70
CA ARG A 592 23.61 31.27 21.47
C ARG A 592 24.32 29.95 21.21
N ALA A 593 23.56 28.86 21.18
CA ALA A 593 24.06 27.54 20.80
C ALA A 593 23.72 27.26 19.33
N ILE A 594 24.73 26.97 18.52
CA ILE A 594 24.61 26.71 17.07
C ILE A 594 25.20 25.34 16.79
N PHE A 595 24.36 24.40 16.34
CA PHE A 595 24.74 23.05 15.96
C PHE A 595 24.51 22.87 14.46
N LEU A 596 25.54 22.44 13.75
CA LEU A 596 25.47 22.27 12.30
C LEU A 596 25.97 20.87 11.95
N ASP A 597 25.17 20.14 11.17
CA ASP A 597 25.72 19.00 10.46
C ASP A 597 26.69 19.45 9.34
N TYR A 598 27.58 18.55 8.92
CA TYR A 598 28.58 18.83 7.92
C TYR A 598 28.17 18.41 6.50
N ASP A 599 27.88 17.13 6.28
CA ASP A 599 27.67 16.55 4.95
C ASP A 599 26.25 16.81 4.47
N GLY A 600 26.06 17.29 3.24
CA GLY A 600 24.74 17.71 2.74
C GLY A 600 24.26 19.06 3.32
N THR A 601 24.69 19.41 4.53
CA THR A 601 24.32 20.66 5.20
C THR A 601 25.22 21.86 4.87
N ILE A 602 26.50 21.82 5.28
CA ILE A 602 27.48 22.87 4.98
C ILE A 602 28.27 22.52 3.72
N MET A 603 28.50 21.22 3.50
CA MET A 603 29.22 20.69 2.36
C MET A 603 28.27 19.94 1.42
N PRO A 604 28.13 20.31 0.14
CA PRO A 604 27.20 19.63 -0.76
C PRO A 604 27.45 18.11 -0.84
N GLU A 605 26.38 17.32 -0.78
CA GLU A 605 26.47 15.86 -0.78
C GLU A 605 27.17 15.31 -2.05
N ALA A 606 26.90 15.92 -3.20
CA ALA A 606 27.47 15.54 -4.50
C ALA A 606 28.95 15.90 -4.68
N SER A 607 29.58 16.60 -3.73
CA SER A 607 30.99 16.98 -3.85
C SER A 607 31.92 15.78 -3.61
N ILE A 608 32.81 15.51 -4.57
CA ILE A 608 33.85 14.47 -4.46
C ILE A 608 34.89 14.87 -3.40
N ASN A 609 35.35 16.12 -3.44
CA ASN A 609 36.19 16.65 -2.38
C ASN A 609 35.30 17.03 -1.19
N LYS A 610 35.53 16.41 -0.04
CA LYS A 610 34.78 16.63 1.19
C LYS A 610 35.47 17.59 2.16
N MET A 611 36.53 18.27 1.74
CA MET A 611 37.25 19.25 2.55
C MET A 611 36.52 20.63 2.51
N PRO A 612 36.42 21.36 3.64
CA PRO A 612 35.75 22.65 3.66
C PRO A 612 36.51 23.70 2.84
N SER A 613 35.78 24.59 2.18
CA SER A 613 36.37 25.72 1.45
C SER A 613 36.89 26.80 2.40
N ALA A 614 37.82 27.63 1.92
CA ALA A 614 38.34 28.77 2.69
C ALA A 614 37.22 29.74 3.14
N ASP A 615 36.16 29.88 2.33
CA ASP A 615 35.00 30.70 2.67
C ASP A 615 34.23 30.13 3.88
N ILE A 616 34.02 28.81 3.92
CA ILE A 616 33.35 28.15 5.05
C ILE A 616 34.17 28.34 6.33
N ILE A 617 35.49 28.13 6.24
CA ILE A 617 36.41 28.34 7.37
C ILE A 617 36.35 29.79 7.87
N SER A 618 36.37 30.77 6.97
CA SER A 618 36.24 32.19 7.31
C SER A 618 34.92 32.51 8.01
N VAL A 619 33.80 31.97 7.52
CA VAL A 619 32.47 32.15 8.12
C VAL A 619 32.40 31.57 9.53
N LEU A 620 32.90 30.34 9.72
CA LEU A 620 32.92 29.69 11.02
C LEU A 620 33.82 30.44 12.01
N ASN A 621 35.00 30.90 11.58
CA ASN A 621 35.89 31.73 12.41
C ASN A 621 35.22 33.02 12.86
N ASN A 622 34.55 33.73 11.95
CA ASN A 622 33.82 34.95 12.29
C ASN A 622 32.66 34.68 13.27
N LEU A 623 31.93 33.57 13.13
CA LEU A 623 30.91 33.17 14.09
C LEU A 623 31.52 32.84 15.46
N CYS A 624 32.62 32.09 15.49
CA CYS A 624 33.28 31.70 16.75
C CYS A 624 33.98 32.89 17.45
N SER A 625 34.28 33.98 16.72
CA SER A 625 34.90 35.19 17.29
C SER A 625 33.96 35.98 18.23
N ASP A 626 32.64 35.79 18.15
CA ASP A 626 31.67 36.39 19.06
C ASP A 626 31.51 35.52 20.30
N SER A 627 31.92 36.04 21.45
CA SER A 627 31.92 35.33 22.74
C SER A 627 30.52 34.90 23.21
N ASN A 628 29.45 35.43 22.60
CA ASN A 628 28.07 35.02 22.89
C ASN A 628 27.69 33.71 22.17
N ASN A 629 28.49 33.26 21.20
CA ASN A 629 28.21 32.07 20.42
C ASN A 629 28.96 30.85 20.96
N THR A 630 28.29 29.71 20.93
CA THR A 630 28.87 28.38 21.07
C THR A 630 28.52 27.60 19.81
N VAL A 631 29.48 27.42 18.92
CA VAL A 631 29.28 26.80 17.60
C VAL A 631 29.87 25.39 17.59
N PHE A 632 29.08 24.42 17.13
CA PHE A 632 29.46 23.02 17.04
C PHE A 632 29.17 22.44 15.67
N ILE A 633 30.15 21.74 15.10
CA ILE A 633 29.92 20.79 14.01
C ILE A 633 29.53 19.44 14.63
N VAL A 634 28.38 18.89 14.25
CA VAL A 634 27.87 17.60 14.71
C VAL A 634 27.78 16.65 13.53
N SER A 635 28.78 15.78 13.35
CA SER A 635 28.93 14.98 12.14
C SER A 635 29.12 13.49 12.43
N GLY A 636 28.72 12.65 11.46
CA GLY A 636 29.03 11.21 11.46
C GLY A 636 30.48 10.87 11.06
N ARG A 637 31.28 11.86 10.63
CA ARG A 637 32.68 11.67 10.22
C ARG A 637 33.62 11.43 11.41
N GLY A 638 34.75 10.78 11.11
CA GLY A 638 35.80 10.48 12.08
C GLY A 638 36.48 11.74 12.63
N ARG A 639 36.97 11.67 13.87
CA ARG A 639 37.57 12.81 14.59
C ARG A 639 38.87 13.33 13.95
N THR A 640 39.66 12.46 13.31
CA THR A 640 40.94 12.83 12.68
C THR A 640 40.70 13.78 11.50
N SER A 641 39.84 13.38 10.55
CA SER A 641 39.53 14.20 9.38
C SER A 641 38.92 15.54 9.77
N LEU A 642 37.93 15.55 10.67
CA LEU A 642 37.31 16.79 11.15
C LEU A 642 38.31 17.67 11.92
N GLY A 643 39.18 17.05 12.73
CA GLY A 643 40.22 17.75 13.49
C GLY A 643 41.22 18.47 12.60
N GLU A 644 41.64 17.84 11.50
CA GLU A 644 42.55 18.42 10.50
C GLU A 644 41.85 19.50 9.67
N TRP A 645 40.66 19.22 9.14
CA TRP A 645 39.92 20.14 8.27
C TRP A 645 39.54 21.44 8.94
N PHE A 646 39.20 21.38 10.23
CA PHE A 646 38.83 22.55 11.02
C PHE A 646 39.96 23.03 11.95
N ALA A 647 41.20 22.58 11.74
CA ALA A 647 42.37 23.07 12.47
C ALA A 647 42.56 24.61 12.43
N PRO A 648 42.13 25.34 11.36
CA PRO A 648 42.14 26.80 11.33
C PRO A 648 41.07 27.47 12.21
N CYS A 649 40.12 26.73 12.78
CA CYS A 649 39.03 27.26 13.61
C CYS A 649 39.26 26.92 15.10
N GLU A 650 39.98 27.78 15.82
CA GLU A 650 40.45 27.44 17.17
C GLU A 650 39.33 27.33 18.22
N ALA A 651 38.29 28.15 18.11
CA ALA A 651 37.17 28.21 19.05
C ALA A 651 35.95 27.36 18.62
N LEU A 652 36.08 26.55 17.56
CA LEU A 652 34.99 25.71 17.06
C LEU A 652 34.89 24.39 17.84
N GLY A 653 33.69 24.09 18.34
CA GLY A 653 33.37 22.79 18.90
C GLY A 653 33.14 21.73 17.82
N ILE A 654 33.58 20.50 18.07
CA ILE A 654 33.40 19.36 17.15
C ILE A 654 32.85 18.17 17.91
N ALA A 655 31.72 17.65 17.46
CA ALA A 655 31.18 16.35 17.83
C ALA A 655 31.32 15.40 16.64
N ALA A 656 32.30 14.50 16.74
CA ALA A 656 32.62 13.52 15.71
C ALA A 656 31.95 12.17 15.99
N GLU A 657 31.77 11.36 14.95
CA GLU A 657 31.16 10.03 15.03
C GLU A 657 29.81 10.02 15.76
N HIS A 658 28.91 10.91 15.33
CA HIS A 658 27.59 11.12 15.94
C HIS A 658 27.62 11.53 17.42
N GLY A 659 28.75 12.09 17.89
CA GLY A 659 28.94 12.58 19.24
C GLY A 659 29.60 11.60 20.20
N TYR A 660 30.20 10.52 19.70
CA TYR A 660 31.07 9.68 20.52
C TYR A 660 32.31 10.44 21.01
N PHE A 661 32.89 11.28 20.15
CA PHE A 661 33.97 12.19 20.51
C PHE A 661 33.49 13.63 20.47
N ILE A 662 33.79 14.39 21.52
CA ILE A 662 33.42 15.79 21.66
C ILE A 662 34.69 16.57 21.98
N ARG A 663 34.90 17.69 21.29
CA ARG A 663 35.96 18.64 21.61
C ARG A 663 35.38 20.04 21.61
N TRP A 664 35.60 20.81 22.68
CA TRP A 664 35.01 22.13 22.84
C TRP A 664 35.78 23.22 22.08
N THR A 665 37.11 23.14 22.07
CA THR A 665 38.01 24.02 21.31
C THR A 665 39.25 23.25 20.88
N LYS A 666 40.07 23.81 19.99
CA LYS A 666 41.34 23.21 19.58
C LYS A 666 42.31 22.98 20.75
N ALA A 667 42.25 23.83 21.77
CA ALA A 667 43.11 23.74 22.96
C ALA A 667 42.64 22.67 23.97
N THR A 668 41.37 22.27 23.93
CA THR A 668 40.84 21.21 24.80
C THR A 668 41.10 19.84 24.21
N GLU A 669 41.35 18.85 25.07
CA GLU A 669 41.42 17.45 24.65
C GLU A 669 40.04 16.92 24.21
N TRP A 670 40.05 15.84 23.44
CA TRP A 670 38.84 15.15 23.04
C TRP A 670 38.23 14.41 24.24
N GLU A 671 36.99 14.75 24.58
CA GLU A 671 36.16 13.99 25.51
C GLU A 671 35.52 12.82 24.75
N SER A 672 35.74 11.59 25.22
CA SER A 672 34.95 10.43 24.78
C SER A 672 33.66 10.32 25.59
N SER A 673 32.59 9.82 24.96
CA SER A 673 31.38 9.42 25.69
C SER A 673 31.75 8.39 26.77
N SER A 674 31.14 8.51 27.96
CA SER A 674 31.48 7.72 29.15
C SER A 674 31.09 6.24 29.05
N THR A 675 30.43 5.83 27.96
CA THR A 675 30.16 4.44 27.64
C THR A 675 31.39 3.86 26.94
N VAL A 676 32.40 3.45 27.71
CA VAL A 676 33.52 2.65 27.18
C VAL A 676 32.95 1.29 26.81
N VAL A 677 32.41 1.19 25.60
CA VAL A 677 32.09 -0.10 25.00
C VAL A 677 33.41 -0.68 24.53
N ASP A 678 33.79 -1.82 25.08
CA ASP A 678 34.96 -2.55 24.58
C ASP A 678 34.80 -2.77 23.07
N SER A 679 35.86 -2.55 22.30
CA SER A 679 35.82 -2.68 20.84
C SER A 679 35.77 -4.14 20.38
N ASP A 680 35.57 -5.08 21.30
CA ASP A 680 35.45 -6.51 21.06
C ASP A 680 34.32 -6.86 20.08
N TRP A 681 33.21 -6.12 20.10
CA TRP A 681 32.13 -6.32 19.12
C TRP A 681 32.60 -6.09 17.66
N LYS A 682 33.65 -5.27 17.42
CA LYS A 682 34.21 -5.11 16.06
C LYS A 682 34.88 -6.37 15.57
N LYS A 683 35.48 -7.16 16.47
CA LYS A 683 36.06 -8.48 16.12
C LYS A 683 34.98 -9.46 15.68
N ILE A 684 33.73 -9.23 16.06
CA ILE A 684 32.56 -10.01 15.64
C ILE A 684 31.96 -9.43 14.34
N ALA A 685 31.79 -8.10 14.27
CA ALA A 685 31.13 -7.43 13.15
C ALA A 685 31.99 -7.39 11.86
N GLU A 686 33.31 -7.20 11.98
CA GLU A 686 34.19 -7.05 10.81
C GLU A 686 34.26 -8.31 9.94
N PRO A 687 34.41 -9.54 10.48
CA PRO A 687 34.35 -10.75 9.68
C PRO A 687 33.02 -10.90 8.91
N VAL A 688 31.90 -10.53 9.55
CA VAL A 688 30.58 -10.55 8.90
C VAL A 688 30.55 -9.54 7.75
N MET A 689 30.91 -8.27 7.98
CA MET A 689 30.96 -7.27 6.91
C MET A 689 31.93 -7.66 5.78
N ARG A 690 33.04 -8.33 6.10
CA ARG A 690 34.03 -8.78 5.11
C ARG A 690 33.44 -9.81 4.15
N LEU A 691 32.65 -10.76 4.66
CA LEU A 691 31.91 -11.71 3.81
C LEU A 691 31.00 -11.01 2.80
N TYR A 692 30.26 -10.00 3.24
CA TYR A 692 29.40 -9.21 2.33
C TYR A 692 30.22 -8.34 1.39
N THR A 693 31.39 -7.86 1.81
CA THR A 693 32.30 -7.10 0.95
C THR A 693 32.88 -7.94 -0.17
N GLU A 694 33.30 -9.17 0.14
CA GLU A 694 33.83 -10.13 -0.84
C GLU A 694 32.78 -10.60 -1.85
N THR A 695 31.51 -10.64 -1.45
CA THR A 695 30.39 -11.08 -2.29
C THR A 695 29.66 -9.95 -3.00
N THR A 696 30.02 -8.69 -2.74
CA THR A 696 29.36 -7.51 -3.31
C THR A 696 30.38 -6.59 -3.97
N ASP A 697 30.52 -6.71 -5.29
CA ASP A 697 31.40 -5.83 -6.06
C ASP A 697 31.00 -4.35 -5.89
N GLY A 698 31.99 -3.46 -5.82
CA GLY A 698 31.77 -2.03 -5.56
C GLY A 698 31.44 -1.67 -4.11
N SER A 699 31.50 -2.62 -3.17
CA SER A 699 31.36 -2.36 -1.73
C SER A 699 32.71 -2.25 -1.00
N CYS A 700 32.74 -1.59 0.15
CA CYS A 700 33.94 -1.49 0.99
C CYS A 700 33.59 -1.30 2.47
N ILE A 701 34.58 -1.55 3.35
CA ILE A 701 34.45 -1.33 4.79
C ILE A 701 35.29 -0.10 5.17
N GLU A 702 34.68 0.82 5.89
CA GLU A 702 35.34 1.92 6.58
C GLU A 702 35.35 1.62 8.10
N SER A 703 36.55 1.49 8.66
CA SER A 703 36.74 1.33 10.10
C SER A 703 36.97 2.70 10.75
N LYS A 704 36.00 3.15 11.55
CA LYS A 704 36.10 4.34 12.39
C LYS A 704 36.59 3.93 13.78
N GLU A 705 36.88 4.88 14.68
CA GLU A 705 37.34 4.51 16.03
C GLU A 705 36.21 3.93 16.88
N SER A 706 34.99 4.48 16.80
CA SER A 706 33.82 4.00 17.55
C SER A 706 32.85 3.16 16.72
N ALA A 707 32.94 3.19 15.39
CA ALA A 707 31.96 2.55 14.50
C ALA A 707 32.63 1.72 13.39
N LEU A 708 31.85 0.86 12.74
CA LEU A 708 32.22 0.13 11.53
C LEU A 708 31.14 0.37 10.48
N VAL A 709 31.53 0.79 9.27
CA VAL A 709 30.60 1.15 8.21
C VAL A 709 30.88 0.33 6.97
N TRP A 710 29.88 -0.36 6.46
CA TRP A 710 29.92 -1.01 5.16
C TRP A 710 29.25 -0.11 4.12
N HIS A 711 29.97 0.25 3.07
CA HIS A 711 29.51 1.10 1.98
C HIS A 711 29.19 0.26 0.76
N HIS A 712 28.09 0.58 0.08
CA HIS A 712 27.68 -0.08 -1.16
C HIS A 712 27.27 0.91 -2.25
N GLN A 713 27.75 2.16 -2.18
CA GLN A 713 27.39 3.23 -3.11
C GLN A 713 27.82 2.96 -4.56
N TYR A 714 28.87 2.17 -4.77
CA TYR A 714 29.37 1.81 -6.10
C TYR A 714 28.96 0.39 -6.53
N ALA A 715 28.22 -0.34 -5.68
CA ALA A 715 27.64 -1.62 -6.05
C ALA A 715 26.45 -1.43 -6.99
N ASP A 716 26.04 -2.51 -7.67
CA ASP A 716 24.74 -2.52 -8.37
C ASP A 716 23.63 -2.09 -7.40
N PRO A 717 22.76 -1.12 -7.74
CA PRO A 717 21.83 -0.54 -6.78
C PRO A 717 20.85 -1.55 -6.17
N ASP A 718 20.36 -2.50 -6.98
CA ASP A 718 19.39 -3.50 -6.53
C ASP A 718 20.10 -4.56 -5.67
N PHE A 719 21.23 -5.07 -6.15
CA PHE A 719 22.01 -6.07 -5.43
C PHE A 719 22.62 -5.52 -4.15
N GLY A 720 23.27 -4.36 -4.19
CA GLY A 720 23.85 -3.69 -3.03
C GLY A 720 22.80 -3.35 -1.96
N SER A 721 21.60 -2.90 -2.38
CA SER A 721 20.46 -2.68 -1.48
C SER A 721 19.95 -3.97 -0.83
N CYS A 722 19.95 -5.08 -1.57
CA CYS A 722 19.59 -6.41 -1.07
C CYS A 722 20.62 -6.91 -0.05
N GLN A 723 21.91 -6.87 -0.41
CA GLN A 723 23.03 -7.24 0.44
C GLN A 723 23.08 -6.39 1.71
N ALA A 724 22.79 -5.08 1.61
CA ALA A 724 22.68 -4.19 2.78
C ALA A 724 21.59 -4.63 3.76
N LYS A 725 20.46 -5.14 3.26
CA LYS A 725 19.37 -5.62 4.10
C LYS A 725 19.73 -6.94 4.78
N GLU A 726 20.32 -7.88 4.05
CA GLU A 726 20.78 -9.15 4.62
C GLU A 726 21.93 -8.94 5.62
N LEU A 727 22.84 -8.02 5.33
CA LEU A 727 23.90 -7.62 6.25
C LEU A 727 23.33 -6.99 7.52
N LEU A 728 22.32 -6.12 7.40
CA LEU A 728 21.61 -5.55 8.55
C LEU A 728 21.04 -6.67 9.43
N ASP A 729 20.23 -7.57 8.86
CA ASP A 729 19.59 -8.65 9.60
C ASP A 729 20.63 -9.61 10.23
N HIS A 730 21.72 -9.91 9.51
CA HIS A 730 22.81 -10.76 10.01
C HIS A 730 23.53 -10.10 11.20
N LEU A 731 23.90 -8.83 11.07
CA LEU A 731 24.57 -8.09 12.14
C LEU A 731 23.66 -7.88 13.35
N GLU A 732 22.37 -7.58 13.16
CA GLU A 732 21.41 -7.42 14.27
C GLU A 732 21.27 -8.72 15.09
N ASN A 733 21.29 -9.88 14.42
CA ASN A 733 21.22 -11.18 15.09
C ASN A 733 22.52 -11.52 15.83
N VAL A 734 23.68 -11.30 15.20
CA VAL A 734 24.99 -11.66 15.78
C VAL A 734 25.40 -10.70 16.90
N LEU A 735 25.00 -9.44 16.82
CA LEU A 735 25.31 -8.40 17.80
C LEU A 735 24.18 -8.16 18.80
N ALA A 736 23.17 -9.03 18.86
CA ALA A 736 21.98 -8.84 19.70
C ALA A 736 22.29 -8.65 21.20
N ASN A 737 23.38 -9.26 21.69
CA ASN A 737 23.82 -9.17 23.09
C ASN A 737 24.95 -8.15 23.30
N GLU A 738 25.41 -7.49 22.23
CA GLU A 738 26.44 -6.47 22.30
C GLU A 738 25.81 -5.09 22.49
N PRO A 739 26.46 -4.15 23.20
CA PRO A 739 25.93 -2.81 23.44
C PRO A 739 26.08 -1.89 22.21
N VAL A 740 25.64 -2.36 21.05
CA VAL A 740 25.73 -1.69 19.75
C VAL A 740 24.39 -1.71 19.03
N VAL A 741 24.25 -0.81 18.07
CA VAL A 741 23.07 -0.69 17.21
C VAL A 741 23.53 -0.74 15.77
N VAL A 742 22.88 -1.58 14.97
CA VAL A 742 23.08 -1.63 13.52
C VAL A 742 22.04 -0.72 12.88
N LYS A 743 22.47 0.16 11.97
CA LYS A 743 21.58 1.06 11.23
C LYS A 743 21.90 1.00 9.75
N ARG A 744 20.86 0.98 8.94
CA ARG A 744 20.95 1.13 7.48
C ARG A 744 20.73 2.58 7.07
N GLY A 745 21.62 3.11 6.24
CA GLY A 745 21.50 4.37 5.53
C GLY A 745 21.22 4.17 4.04
N GLN A 746 21.24 5.25 3.25
CA GLN A 746 20.93 5.22 1.82
C GLN A 746 21.91 4.34 1.02
N HIS A 747 23.18 4.32 1.40
CA HIS A 747 24.24 3.55 0.74
C HIS A 747 25.19 2.85 1.73
N ILE A 748 24.75 2.70 2.98
CA ILE A 748 25.60 2.19 4.06
C ILE A 748 24.85 1.27 5.03
N VAL A 749 25.58 0.36 5.67
CA VAL A 749 25.19 -0.29 6.92
C VAL A 749 26.24 0.06 7.97
N GLU A 750 25.82 0.74 9.03
CA GLU A 750 26.69 1.21 10.10
C GLU A 750 26.38 0.47 11.41
N VAL A 751 27.41 -0.08 12.04
CA VAL A 751 27.37 -0.55 13.43
C VAL A 751 28.03 0.50 14.31
N LYS A 752 27.32 0.95 15.34
CA LYS A 752 27.82 1.95 16.29
C LYS A 752 27.36 1.66 17.73
N PRO A 753 28.02 2.21 18.76
CA PRO A 753 27.67 1.95 20.14
C PRO A 753 26.26 2.46 20.48
N GLN A 754 25.56 1.72 21.34
CA GLN A 754 24.27 2.13 21.84
C GLN A 754 24.41 3.43 22.66
N GLY A 755 23.43 4.32 22.54
CA GLY A 755 23.45 5.61 23.24
C GLY A 755 24.30 6.70 22.56
N VAL A 756 24.77 6.46 21.34
CA VAL A 756 25.45 7.48 20.50
C VAL A 756 24.51 7.93 19.39
N SER A 757 24.07 9.19 19.44
CA SER A 757 23.33 9.84 18.36
C SER A 757 23.53 11.34 18.36
N LYS A 758 23.34 11.97 17.19
CA LYS A 758 23.43 13.44 17.04
C LYS A 758 22.47 14.15 18.01
N GLY A 759 21.27 13.60 18.24
CA GLY A 759 20.33 14.14 19.23
C GLY A 759 20.82 14.06 20.68
N LEU A 760 21.41 12.94 21.09
CA LEU A 760 21.93 12.76 22.45
C LEU A 760 23.12 13.67 22.74
N VAL A 761 24.02 13.88 21.77
CA VAL A 761 25.13 14.82 21.96
C VAL A 761 24.65 16.26 22.05
N VAL A 762 23.67 16.68 21.23
CA VAL A 762 23.07 18.02 21.36
C VAL A 762 22.44 18.20 22.74
N LYS A 763 21.72 17.17 23.25
CA LYS A 763 21.17 17.20 24.62
C LYS A 763 22.26 17.34 25.68
N LYS A 764 23.36 16.58 25.56
CA LYS A 764 24.51 16.65 26.47
C LYS A 764 25.15 18.04 26.46
N LEU A 765 25.44 18.59 25.27
CA LEU A 765 26.06 19.91 25.11
C LEU A 765 25.20 21.02 25.70
N ILE A 766 23.89 21.01 25.43
CA ILE A 766 22.93 21.94 26.04
C ILE A 766 22.93 21.79 27.56
N GLY A 767 22.86 20.55 28.07
CA GLY A 767 22.89 20.27 29.50
C GLY A 767 24.16 20.81 30.18
N THR A 768 25.32 20.66 29.56
CA THR A 768 26.58 21.22 30.06
C THR A 768 26.55 22.75 30.12
N LEU A 769 26.02 23.41 29.08
CA LEU A 769 25.88 24.88 29.06
C LEU A 769 24.96 25.36 30.19
N VAL A 770 23.82 24.70 30.40
CA VAL A 770 22.89 25.01 31.50
C VAL A 770 23.55 24.81 32.86
N ASN A 771 24.19 23.66 33.08
CA ASN A 771 24.86 23.34 34.36
C ASN A 771 26.04 24.26 34.67
N SER A 772 26.71 24.79 33.65
CA SER A 772 27.79 25.78 33.78
C SER A 772 27.30 27.21 34.13
N GLY A 773 25.99 27.39 34.36
CA GLY A 773 25.38 28.70 34.64
C GLY A 773 25.20 29.58 33.40
N LYS A 774 25.33 29.01 32.19
CA LYS A 774 25.21 29.72 30.90
C LYS A 774 24.08 29.11 30.04
N PRO A 775 22.82 29.11 30.49
CA PRO A 775 21.72 28.56 29.71
C PRO A 775 21.54 29.34 28.40
N PRO A 776 21.49 28.68 27.23
CA PRO A 776 21.30 29.39 25.97
C PRO A 776 19.91 30.00 25.89
N ASP A 777 19.81 31.21 25.37
CA ASP A 777 18.55 31.91 25.02
C ASP A 777 18.23 31.82 23.52
N PHE A 778 19.15 31.24 22.73
CA PHE A 778 19.01 30.93 21.31
C PHE A 778 19.60 29.55 21.00
N VAL A 779 18.87 28.70 20.29
CA VAL A 779 19.35 27.38 19.84
C VAL A 779 19.03 27.20 18.36
N MET A 780 20.05 26.94 17.55
CA MET A 780 19.90 26.63 16.13
C MET A 780 20.49 25.24 15.82
N CYS A 781 19.74 24.40 15.12
CA CYS A 781 20.22 23.14 14.54
C CYS A 781 19.93 23.14 13.05
N ILE A 782 20.94 22.89 12.21
CA ILE A 782 20.77 22.70 10.77
C ILE A 782 21.30 21.31 10.40
N GLY A 783 20.52 20.55 9.65
CA GLY A 783 20.85 19.22 9.16
C GLY A 783 20.12 18.88 7.86
N ASP A 784 20.45 17.78 7.22
CA ASP A 784 19.81 17.35 5.98
C ASP A 784 19.41 15.87 6.02
N ASP A 785 20.08 15.00 6.75
CA ASP A 785 19.83 13.57 6.62
C ASP A 785 18.90 13.00 7.70
N ARG A 786 18.68 11.69 7.65
CA ARG A 786 17.86 10.97 8.64
C ARG A 786 18.45 11.01 10.04
N SER A 787 19.78 11.10 10.18
CA SER A 787 20.45 11.14 11.48
C SER A 787 20.27 12.48 12.18
N ASP A 788 20.02 13.56 11.42
CA ASP A 788 19.76 14.90 11.94
C ASP A 788 18.36 15.07 12.55
N GLU A 789 17.42 14.21 12.15
CA GLU A 789 16.08 14.17 12.72
C GLU A 789 16.07 13.97 14.24
N ASP A 790 17.06 13.25 14.76
CA ASP A 790 17.28 13.07 16.21
C ASP A 790 17.65 14.41 16.88
N MET A 791 18.41 15.28 16.21
CA MET A 791 18.72 16.62 16.74
C MET A 791 17.45 17.47 16.82
N PHE A 792 16.66 17.48 15.74
CA PHE A 792 15.43 18.27 15.65
C PHE A 792 14.40 17.84 16.70
N GLU A 793 14.23 16.53 16.91
CA GLU A 793 13.33 15.99 17.92
C GLU A 793 13.72 16.43 19.33
N ILE A 794 15.00 16.33 19.67
CA ILE A 794 15.50 16.72 20.98
C ILE A 794 15.27 18.21 21.22
N ILE A 795 15.70 19.10 20.31
CA ILE A 795 15.53 20.54 20.57
C ILE A 795 14.05 20.96 20.61
N ASN A 796 13.19 20.34 19.79
CA ASN A 796 11.76 20.65 19.79
C ASN A 796 11.07 20.15 21.06
N SER A 797 11.37 18.92 21.50
CA SER A 797 10.83 18.36 22.75
C SER A 797 11.37 19.06 24.01
N THR A 798 12.55 19.68 23.91
CA THR A 798 13.14 20.41 25.04
C THR A 798 12.31 21.66 25.41
N SER A 799 11.56 22.23 24.47
CA SER A 799 10.59 23.31 24.70
C SER A 799 9.49 22.95 25.70
N SER A 800 9.22 21.66 25.90
CA SER A 800 8.18 21.13 26.80
C SER A 800 8.75 20.51 28.08
N SER A 801 10.07 20.56 28.29
CA SER A 801 10.78 19.91 29.39
C SER A 801 11.46 20.93 30.32
N ASN A 802 11.65 20.59 31.60
CA ASN A 802 12.29 21.43 32.64
C ASN A 802 13.81 21.68 32.41
N LEU A 803 14.34 21.47 31.21
CA LEU A 803 15.77 21.59 30.90
C LEU A 803 16.27 23.04 30.82
N PHE A 804 15.39 24.01 30.57
CA PHE A 804 15.75 25.42 30.51
C PHE A 804 15.06 26.23 31.62
N PRO A 805 15.77 27.19 32.27
CA PRO A 805 15.16 28.13 33.21
C PRO A 805 14.14 29.09 32.55
N ALA A 806 14.30 29.35 31.23
CA ALA A 806 13.42 30.18 30.41
C ALA A 806 13.43 29.65 28.96
N VAL A 807 12.31 29.77 28.24
CA VAL A 807 12.16 29.19 26.89
C VAL A 807 13.09 29.91 25.88
N PRO A 808 14.05 29.22 25.23
CA PRO A 808 14.91 29.84 24.24
C PRO A 808 14.23 29.98 22.86
N GLU A 809 14.76 30.86 22.03
CA GLU A 809 14.39 30.94 20.61
C GLU A 809 14.98 29.73 19.86
N ILE A 810 14.13 28.81 19.38
CA ILE A 810 14.54 27.54 18.76
C ILE A 810 14.36 27.58 17.23
N PHE A 811 15.45 27.26 16.53
CA PHE A 811 15.52 27.15 15.07
C PHE A 811 16.01 25.75 14.66
N ALA A 812 15.10 24.79 14.58
CA ALA A 812 15.34 23.47 13.97
C ALA A 812 15.11 23.55 12.45
N CYS A 813 16.14 23.33 11.64
CA CYS A 813 16.09 23.55 10.20
C CYS A 813 16.63 22.36 9.39
N THR A 814 15.85 21.85 8.43
CA THR A 814 16.32 20.85 7.46
C THR A 814 16.75 21.50 6.15
N VAL A 815 17.73 20.92 5.44
CA VAL A 815 18.12 21.34 4.10
C VAL A 815 17.30 20.58 3.04
N GLY A 816 16.61 21.34 2.20
CA GLY A 816 15.67 20.87 1.19
C GLY A 816 14.22 20.83 1.68
N GLN A 817 13.29 20.86 0.73
CA GLN A 817 11.85 20.73 1.02
C GLN A 817 11.48 19.25 1.13
N LYS A 818 11.64 18.67 2.32
CA LYS A 818 11.36 17.26 2.58
C LYS A 818 10.69 17.02 3.93
N PRO A 819 9.99 15.87 4.11
CA PRO A 819 9.45 15.49 5.40
C PRO A 819 10.55 15.46 6.47
N SER A 820 10.33 16.22 7.54
CA SER A 820 11.28 16.38 8.64
C SER A 820 10.56 16.74 9.93
N LYS A 821 11.15 16.39 11.07
CA LYS A 821 10.81 16.85 12.42
C LYS A 821 11.23 18.30 12.64
N ALA A 822 12.07 18.87 11.77
CA ALA A 822 12.43 20.29 11.80
C ALA A 822 11.19 21.18 11.61
N LYS A 823 11.20 22.37 12.23
CA LYS A 823 10.15 23.37 12.03
C LYS A 823 10.40 24.24 10.79
N TYR A 824 11.66 24.34 10.37
CA TYR A 824 12.06 25.20 9.27
C TYR A 824 12.78 24.43 8.17
N TYR A 825 12.84 25.00 6.97
CA TYR A 825 13.75 24.54 5.92
C TYR A 825 14.53 25.68 5.25
N LEU A 826 15.69 25.31 4.69
CA LEU A 826 16.47 26.09 3.74
C LEU A 826 16.55 25.31 2.42
N GLU A 827 16.55 25.96 1.27
CA GLU A 827 16.39 25.25 -0.01
C GLU A 827 17.56 24.36 -0.38
N ASN A 828 18.78 24.79 -0.05
CA ASN A 828 20.02 24.12 -0.42
C ASN A 828 21.17 24.58 0.47
N THR A 829 22.31 23.89 0.37
CA THR A 829 23.57 24.23 1.05
C THR A 829 24.01 25.68 0.83
N GLY A 830 23.73 26.26 -0.34
CA GLY A 830 24.05 27.66 -0.63
C GLY A 830 23.27 28.65 0.24
N GLU A 831 21.98 28.39 0.50
CA GLU A 831 21.19 29.19 1.45
C GLU A 831 21.70 29.05 2.88
N VAL A 832 22.14 27.86 3.29
CA VAL A 832 22.78 27.64 4.61
C VAL A 832 24.01 28.52 4.75
N ILE A 833 24.91 28.51 3.76
CA ILE A 833 26.14 29.31 3.79
C ILE A 833 25.81 30.82 3.84
N ARG A 834 24.85 31.30 3.04
CA ARG A 834 24.41 32.71 3.06
C ARG A 834 23.85 33.13 4.42
N LEU A 835 23.08 32.24 5.06
CA LEU A 835 22.54 32.49 6.40
C LEU A 835 23.68 32.64 7.41
N LEU A 836 24.63 31.70 7.40
CA LEU A 836 25.80 31.72 8.28
C LEU A 836 26.67 32.96 8.03
N GLN A 837 26.86 33.38 6.76
CA GLN A 837 27.54 34.63 6.41
C GLN A 837 26.83 35.86 6.98
N GLY A 838 25.49 35.91 6.92
CA GLY A 838 24.71 36.99 7.51
C GLY A 838 24.87 37.08 9.03
N MET A 839 24.88 35.94 9.72
CA MET A 839 25.13 35.87 11.16
C MET A 839 26.58 36.25 11.51
N ALA A 840 27.55 35.75 10.74
CA ALA A 840 28.97 36.05 10.88
C ALA A 840 29.25 37.55 10.73
N ALA A 841 28.59 38.23 9.79
CA ALA A 841 28.72 39.67 9.59
C ALA A 841 28.23 40.47 10.83
N VAL A 842 27.16 40.01 11.49
CA VAL A 842 26.67 40.62 12.73
C VAL A 842 27.67 40.43 13.88
N SER A 843 28.27 39.23 13.99
CA SER A 843 29.30 38.94 14.98
C SER A 843 30.57 39.78 14.76
N ALA A 844 31.03 39.91 13.51
CA ALA A 844 32.19 40.72 13.16
C ALA A 844 32.00 42.23 13.41
N GLN A 845 30.76 42.74 13.23
CA GLN A 845 30.43 44.13 13.55
C GLN A 845 30.53 44.42 15.05
N LYS A 846 30.08 43.51 15.92
CA LYS A 846 30.19 43.67 17.38
C LYS A 846 31.64 43.65 17.86
N HIS A 847 32.51 42.82 17.25
CA HIS A 847 33.92 42.74 17.60
C HIS A 847 34.72 44.03 17.27
N LYS A 848 34.28 44.83 16.29
CA LYS A 848 34.92 46.12 15.96
C LYS A 848 34.65 47.22 17.00
N PHE A 849 33.58 47.12 17.80
CA PHE A 849 33.24 48.11 18.82
C PHE A 849 33.85 47.83 20.20
N THR A 850 34.50 46.67 20.41
CA THR A 850 35.09 46.24 21.70
C THR A 850 36.61 46.38 21.80
N LEU A 851 37.30 46.89 20.76
CA LEU A 851 38.73 47.21 20.84
C LEU A 851 38.93 48.60 21.51
N PRO A 852 39.76 48.74 22.55
CA PRO A 852 40.08 50.05 23.11
C PRO A 852 40.87 50.86 22.07
N GLN A 853 40.49 52.11 21.84
CA GLN A 853 41.35 53.08 21.15
C GLN A 853 42.60 53.27 22.00
N VAL A 854 43.72 52.72 21.55
CA VAL A 854 45.04 53.02 22.10
C VAL A 854 45.43 54.40 21.57
N SER A 855 45.34 55.41 22.44
CA SER A 855 45.96 56.71 22.23
C SER A 855 47.48 56.56 22.33
N ILE A 856 48.18 57.21 21.39
CA ILE A 856 49.64 57.23 21.18
C ILE A 856 50.43 57.50 22.46
#